data_AF-A0A1D1ZAY4-F1
#
_entry.id   AF-A0A1D1ZAY4-F1
#
_cell.length_a   1.000
_cell.length_b   1.000
_cell.length_c   1.000
_cell.angle_alpha   90.00
_cell.angle_beta   90.00
_cell.angle_gamma   90.00
#
_symmetry.space_group_name_H-M   'P 1'
#
loop_
_entity.id
_entity.type
_entity.pdbx_description
1 polymer ?
#
loop_
_entity_poly.entity_id
_entity_poly.type
_entity_poly.pdbx_seq_one_letter_code
_entity_poly.pdbx_strand_id
1 'polypeptide(L)'
;MLLRWLPEDITVHNEDLEGDRRRLLLRGLAQSLPQILPLLYSLLERHFMGAFNEASRQQFDTAKQHAATVTAALNAVNAYAEWAPVSDLAKFKLIYGCGFLLSSVDFRLHACEFFRLVCQRKRPMDESAHDFDSAMGSIFQILMNISIDFLCKSSTSVSEINDSEVEFAECVCESMVALGSSFMQCIIRDDNLLPQYIQEMLGYFQHVKFGLHFRSLQFWQVLMKDLVSKTKVIMQAAEGSPVDKEKRAVRLLINDEICAAILDVSFQRMTKKSVHSGVVLSTEPLELWNEEFDAKVDFSQYRSKLLELIRLVTIHNPVVAAAKVSHGVQSIINGYAIPPVAPQGLLFLENMQLGLETIVGAIFDASTSVLSTSTDVKFGVQRILEGLLQRLLGTKWTEPAPAEILARYLDAFGPFLRSFPEAVGPVINKLFELLTSLPLSLEGSSAISARHARLQICTSFLRIARASDKSILPHMKGIADTMAHLQGEARLHRGEHNILGEAFLVMASSAGIQQQKEVLAWLLESVNKEWTQLEWQNAYLSDPLGLIRLCSDAPIMWSIFHNVTFFEKALRRSGAKKGNLNLQNPLSATEVSTLAHPMSSHLPWMLPSLLRLICSIHSLWAQPIFRSLPAELRAAMTISHVEQTSLLGEGVSKLSKGQLSLLEGSSMETNKEGCTGSNENDIRNWLKGIRDSGYNVLGLSTMIGESFFQCLKSSDVALALLGNVQSMDFRHIRQLIHLVLIPLVKSCPPNLWEEWLEKLLCPLFVHCQQALKFSWSSLLSEGRTKVPDIFGNPSGLELKVEVMEEKLLRDLTREICLLLSVLASPARNNGIPSFEQLANISRTDLLSLKDLNAFASNSMVGFLLSHKNLALPVLQISKEAFTWTDGDSVSKVASFCGVVILLAISTNNVELREFVAKDLFYALIQGLALESNAIISSDLLGLCREIFLYFSDRDPTPRQVLLSLPCISPVDLLAFEDAISKTSSAKEQKQLLRSFLMLATGNKLKAIAQQKSTNVISNVSARPRRSTSSPGPSVEEDDTVGLAAIT
;
A
#
# COMPACT_ATOMS: atom_id res chain seq x y z
N MET A 1 23.23 29.00 23.40
CA MET A 1 21.82 29.29 23.04
C MET A 1 21.69 30.11 21.76
N LEU A 2 22.18 31.36 21.69
CA LEU A 2 22.08 32.17 20.47
C LEU A 2 22.64 31.50 19.21
N LEU A 3 23.83 30.89 19.30
CA LEU A 3 24.43 30.17 18.16
C LEU A 3 23.59 28.97 17.69
N ARG A 4 22.73 28.41 18.54
CA ARG A 4 21.80 27.33 18.19
C ARG A 4 20.55 27.90 17.49
N TRP A 5 19.93 28.91 18.08
CA TRP A 5 18.69 29.50 17.56
C TRP A 5 18.88 30.22 16.23
N LEU A 6 20.06 30.78 15.96
CA LEU A 6 20.32 31.49 14.72
C LEU A 6 20.07 30.63 13.46
N PRO A 7 20.69 29.44 13.30
CA PRO A 7 20.37 28.56 12.19
C PRO A 7 18.93 28.02 12.27
N GLU A 8 18.45 27.57 13.44
CA GLU A 8 17.09 27.02 13.61
C GLU A 8 15.99 28.03 13.20
N ASP A 9 16.16 29.32 13.50
CA ASP A 9 15.20 30.35 13.10
C ASP A 9 15.19 30.55 11.58
N ILE A 10 16.36 30.58 10.94
CA ILE A 10 16.49 30.74 9.49
C ILE A 10 16.01 29.51 8.72
N THR A 11 16.18 28.30 9.27
CA THR A 11 15.92 27.04 8.56
C THR A 11 14.57 26.40 8.92
N VAL A 12 14.13 26.50 10.18
CA VAL A 12 12.98 25.74 10.73
C VAL A 12 11.83 26.63 11.17
N HIS A 13 12.08 27.72 11.92
CA HIS A 13 10.99 28.42 12.63
C HIS A 13 10.41 29.62 11.89
N ASN A 14 11.16 30.24 10.97
CA ASN A 14 10.76 31.49 10.32
C ASN A 14 10.48 31.25 8.83
N GLU A 15 9.36 30.57 8.56
CA GLU A 15 8.90 30.27 7.19
C GLU A 15 8.48 31.52 6.41
N ASP A 16 8.16 32.62 7.11
CA ASP A 16 7.73 33.90 6.53
C ASP A 16 8.91 34.78 6.03
N LEU A 17 10.16 34.33 6.17
CA LEU A 17 11.33 35.03 5.64
C LEU A 17 11.34 35.03 4.10
N GLU A 18 11.31 36.22 3.50
CA GLU A 18 11.47 36.41 2.05
C GLU A 18 12.69 35.65 1.51
N GLY A 19 12.52 34.96 0.38
CA GLY A 19 13.53 34.03 -0.15
C GLY A 19 14.89 34.67 -0.45
N ASP A 20 14.94 35.96 -0.78
CA ASP A 20 16.21 36.68 -1.01
C ASP A 20 16.91 37.03 0.31
N ARG A 21 16.15 37.45 1.32
CA ARG A 21 16.67 37.72 2.66
C ARG A 21 17.17 36.44 3.34
N ARG A 22 16.44 35.33 3.20
CA ARG A 22 16.86 34.01 3.67
C ARG A 22 18.17 33.57 3.02
N ARG A 23 18.31 33.75 1.71
CA ARG A 23 19.55 33.44 0.97
C ARG A 23 20.73 34.29 1.42
N LEU A 24 20.52 35.59 1.67
CA LEU A 24 21.56 36.49 2.20
C LEU A 24 22.00 36.07 3.61
N LEU A 25 21.06 35.74 4.50
CA LEU A 25 21.36 35.28 5.85
C LEU A 25 22.11 33.95 5.85
N LEU A 26 21.67 32.98 5.04
CA LEU A 26 22.36 31.68 4.89
C LEU A 26 23.77 31.88 4.31
N ARG A 27 23.95 32.78 3.34
CA ARG A 27 25.26 33.12 2.79
C ARG A 27 26.17 33.77 3.83
N GLY A 28 25.66 34.71 4.62
CA GLY A 28 26.40 35.33 5.72
C GLY A 28 26.81 34.30 6.78
N LEU A 29 25.88 33.43 7.17
CA LEU A 29 26.12 32.36 8.13
C LEU A 29 27.19 31.37 7.62
N ALA A 30 27.13 30.98 6.35
CA ALA A 30 28.14 30.13 5.72
C ALA A 30 29.54 30.79 5.72
N GLN A 31 29.62 32.10 5.47
CA GLN A 31 30.88 32.85 5.54
C GLN A 31 31.46 32.95 6.95
N SER A 32 30.62 32.89 7.99
CA SER A 32 31.03 32.95 9.40
C SER A 32 31.42 31.59 9.99
N LEU A 33 31.20 30.46 9.29
CA LEU A 33 31.54 29.12 9.78
C LEU A 33 33.00 28.97 10.27
N PRO A 34 34.03 29.54 9.60
CA PRO A 34 35.42 29.44 10.06
C PRO A 34 35.69 30.10 11.42
N GLN A 35 34.80 30.97 11.90
CA GLN A 35 34.91 31.59 13.23
C GLN A 35 34.02 30.86 14.25
N ILE A 36 32.84 30.41 13.83
CA ILE A 36 31.85 29.77 14.71
C ILE A 36 32.28 28.36 15.11
N LEU A 37 32.71 27.53 14.15
CA LEU A 37 33.02 26.12 14.42
C LEU A 37 34.20 25.93 15.40
N PRO A 38 35.34 26.65 15.27
CA PRO A 38 36.42 26.58 16.27
C PRO A 38 36.00 27.06 17.65
N LEU A 39 35.14 28.10 17.73
CA LEU A 39 34.61 28.58 19.00
C LEU A 39 33.81 27.49 19.69
N LEU A 40 32.90 26.82 18.96
CA LEU A 40 32.11 25.70 19.48
C LEU A 40 33.00 24.56 19.98
N TYR A 41 34.03 24.18 19.22
CA TYR A 41 35.00 23.18 19.67
C TYR A 41 35.70 23.61 20.97
N SER A 42 36.16 24.86 21.06
CA SER A 42 36.85 25.38 22.26
C SER A 42 35.95 25.40 23.49
N LEU A 43 34.64 25.62 23.30
CA LEU A 43 33.66 25.58 24.39
C LEU A 43 33.44 24.15 24.86
N LEU A 44 33.33 23.18 23.95
CA LEU A 44 33.25 21.76 24.31
C LEU A 44 34.49 21.32 25.11
N GLU A 45 35.68 21.56 24.57
CA GLU A 45 36.94 21.14 25.19
C GLU A 45 37.15 21.77 26.57
N ARG A 46 37.01 23.10 26.67
CA ARG A 46 37.25 23.83 27.92
C ARG A 46 36.27 23.46 29.02
N HIS A 47 34.97 23.40 28.71
CA HIS A 47 33.96 23.11 29.71
C HIS A 47 33.87 21.63 30.05
N PHE A 48 34.20 20.72 29.13
CA PHE A 48 34.31 19.30 29.45
C PHE A 48 35.47 19.05 30.43
N MET A 49 36.66 19.59 30.14
CA MET A 49 37.79 19.50 31.06
C MET A 49 37.51 20.19 32.41
N GLY A 50 36.80 21.32 32.39
CA GLY A 50 36.33 22.00 33.61
C GLY A 50 35.38 21.14 34.43
N ALA A 51 34.39 20.50 33.80
CA ALA A 51 33.46 19.59 34.47
C ALA A 51 34.21 18.42 35.12
N PHE A 52 35.13 17.79 34.39
CA PHE A 52 35.92 16.67 34.88
C PHE A 52 36.80 17.05 36.08
N ASN A 53 37.52 18.18 35.97
CA ASN A 53 38.43 18.64 37.03
C ASN A 53 37.66 19.03 38.30
N GLU A 54 36.53 19.73 38.17
CA GLU A 54 35.73 20.15 39.33
C GLU A 54 34.94 18.99 39.95
N ALA A 55 34.50 18.02 39.16
CA ALA A 55 33.95 16.76 39.67
C ALA A 55 35.01 15.97 40.46
N SER A 56 36.24 15.90 39.95
CA SER A 56 37.37 15.26 40.66
C SER A 56 37.71 15.97 41.98
N ARG A 57 37.40 17.27 42.09
CA ARG A 57 37.56 18.09 43.30
C ARG A 57 36.34 18.07 44.22
N GLN A 58 35.33 17.24 43.94
CA GLN A 58 34.06 17.15 44.68
C GLN A 58 33.24 18.46 44.69
N GLN A 59 33.48 19.37 43.74
CA GLN A 59 32.69 20.59 43.57
C GLN A 59 31.55 20.33 42.57
N PHE A 60 30.50 19.66 43.02
CA PHE A 60 29.44 19.18 42.14
C PHE A 60 28.59 20.30 41.50
N ASP A 61 28.39 21.43 42.19
CA ASP A 61 27.62 22.55 41.66
C ASP A 61 28.30 23.23 40.47
N THR A 62 29.62 23.45 40.57
CA THR A 62 30.42 24.04 39.47
C THR A 62 30.59 23.03 38.34
N ALA A 63 30.78 21.74 38.64
CA ALA A 63 30.78 20.67 37.65
C ALA A 63 29.46 20.61 36.86
N LYS A 64 28.31 20.76 37.54
CA LYS A 64 26.97 20.80 36.91
C LYS A 64 26.81 21.99 35.97
N GLN A 65 27.34 23.17 36.34
CA GLN A 65 27.34 24.35 35.47
C GLN A 65 28.21 24.15 34.22
N HIS A 66 29.38 23.53 34.37
CA HIS A 66 30.23 23.16 33.25
C HIS A 66 29.53 22.13 32.34
N ALA A 67 28.92 21.09 32.91
CA ALA A 67 28.17 20.07 32.16
C ALA A 67 26.96 20.65 31.40
N ALA A 68 26.23 21.59 32.00
CA ALA A 68 25.16 22.31 31.32
C ALA A 68 25.68 23.12 30.12
N THR A 69 26.88 23.70 30.26
CA THR A 69 27.54 24.43 29.16
C THR A 69 27.97 23.49 28.02
N VAL A 70 28.51 22.30 28.35
CA VAL A 70 28.82 21.26 27.34
C VAL A 70 27.55 20.84 26.59
N THR A 71 26.46 20.59 27.31
CA THR A 71 25.18 20.21 26.70
C THR A 71 24.63 21.31 25.77
N ALA A 72 24.71 22.58 26.19
CA ALA A 72 24.31 23.71 25.36
C ALA A 72 25.19 23.89 24.12
N ALA A 73 26.50 23.63 24.24
CA ALA A 73 27.43 23.66 23.13
C ALA A 73 27.17 22.51 22.13
N LEU A 74 26.93 21.28 22.61
CA LEU A 74 26.55 20.14 21.77
C LEU A 74 25.25 20.41 20.99
N ASN A 75 24.23 20.95 21.66
CA ASN A 75 22.98 21.33 20.99
C ASN A 75 23.21 22.40 19.91
N ALA A 76 24.13 23.35 20.15
CA ALA A 76 24.50 24.30 19.10
C ALA A 76 25.22 23.61 17.95
N VAL A 77 26.19 22.72 18.22
CA VAL A 77 26.89 21.93 17.19
C VAL A 77 25.91 21.12 16.34
N ASN A 78 24.90 20.48 16.94
CA ASN A 78 23.87 19.73 16.22
C ASN A 78 23.09 20.60 15.22
N ALA A 79 22.78 21.85 15.57
CA ALA A 79 22.10 22.79 14.68
C ALA A 79 22.96 23.20 13.45
N TYR A 80 24.28 23.09 13.52
CA TYR A 80 25.18 23.29 12.37
C TYR A 80 25.45 21.99 11.61
N ALA A 81 25.49 20.85 12.29
CA ALA A 81 25.79 19.54 11.71
C ALA A 81 24.84 19.14 10.57
N GLU A 82 23.60 19.61 10.63
CA GLU A 82 22.57 19.32 9.63
C GLU A 82 22.90 19.87 8.23
N TRP A 83 23.54 21.03 8.13
CA TRP A 83 23.71 21.75 6.87
C TRP A 83 25.14 22.19 6.55
N ALA A 84 26.02 22.34 7.54
CA ALA A 84 27.41 22.76 7.32
C ALA A 84 28.19 21.75 6.46
N PRO A 85 29.25 22.19 5.75
CA PRO A 85 30.15 21.27 5.03
C PRO A 85 30.83 20.30 6.00
N VAL A 86 30.74 19.00 5.74
CA VAL A 86 31.32 17.97 6.62
C VAL A 86 32.85 18.06 6.68
N SER A 87 33.49 18.51 5.60
CA SER A 87 34.91 18.83 5.54
C SER A 87 35.32 19.90 6.55
N ASP A 88 34.47 20.92 6.77
CA ASP A 88 34.74 21.98 7.75
C ASP A 88 34.57 21.45 9.17
N LEU A 89 33.57 20.60 9.42
CA LEU A 89 33.39 19.94 10.72
C LEU A 89 34.61 19.07 11.10
N ALA A 90 35.21 18.40 10.12
CA ALA A 90 36.46 17.65 10.29
C ALA A 90 37.65 18.58 10.53
N LYS A 91 37.84 19.59 9.68
CA LYS A 91 38.94 20.55 9.74
C LYS A 91 39.01 21.28 11.09
N PHE A 92 37.86 21.62 11.66
CA PHE A 92 37.75 22.29 12.94
C PHE A 92 37.57 21.33 14.14
N LYS A 93 37.90 20.04 13.97
CA LYS A 93 37.97 19.01 15.01
C LYS A 93 36.66 18.69 15.74
N LEU A 94 35.51 19.12 15.21
CA LEU A 94 34.21 18.83 15.84
C LEU A 94 33.85 17.35 15.80
N ILE A 95 34.21 16.64 14.72
CA ILE A 95 34.03 15.18 14.62
C ILE A 95 34.79 14.46 15.75
N TYR A 96 36.04 14.84 15.99
CA TYR A 96 36.86 14.26 17.06
C TYR A 96 36.31 14.63 18.45
N GLY A 97 35.95 15.91 18.65
CA GLY A 97 35.39 16.38 19.92
C GLY A 97 34.09 15.68 20.30
N CYS A 98 33.15 15.54 19.35
CA CYS A 98 31.93 14.77 19.56
C CYS A 98 32.21 13.28 19.73
N GLY A 99 33.18 12.72 19.00
CA GLY A 99 33.57 11.31 19.11
C GLY A 99 34.12 10.96 20.49
N PHE A 100 34.96 11.82 21.08
CA PHE A 100 35.47 11.64 22.43
C PHE A 100 34.35 11.67 23.49
N LEU A 101 33.33 12.50 23.29
CA LEU A 101 32.19 12.61 24.19
C LEU A 101 31.24 11.39 24.15
N LEU A 102 31.37 10.49 23.17
CA LEU A 102 30.61 9.23 23.13
C LEU A 102 30.97 8.29 24.28
N SER A 103 32.19 8.38 24.81
CA SER A 103 32.64 7.57 25.96
C SER A 103 32.12 8.09 27.30
N SER A 104 31.49 9.27 27.35
CA SER A 104 30.96 9.88 28.58
C SER A 104 29.45 9.67 28.69
N VAL A 105 29.00 9.00 29.76
CA VAL A 105 27.58 8.63 29.97
C VAL A 105 26.64 9.84 29.93
N ASP A 106 27.07 10.98 30.47
CA ASP A 106 26.24 12.20 30.56
C ASP A 106 26.03 12.89 29.20
N PHE A 107 27.02 12.79 28.30
CA PHE A 107 27.04 13.53 27.04
C PHE A 107 26.79 12.65 25.81
N ARG A 108 26.93 11.32 25.93
CA ARG A 108 26.92 10.38 24.80
C ARG A 108 25.67 10.47 23.91
N LEU A 109 24.48 10.70 24.47
CA LEU A 109 23.24 10.82 23.69
C LEU A 109 23.22 12.09 22.85
N HIS A 110 23.62 13.22 23.44
CA HIS A 110 23.71 14.51 22.75
C HIS A 110 24.80 14.49 21.67
N ALA A 111 25.92 13.80 21.94
CA ALA A 111 26.99 13.59 20.98
C ALA A 111 26.60 12.60 19.87
N CYS A 112 25.80 11.57 20.17
CA CYS A 112 25.33 10.62 19.16
C CYS A 112 24.41 11.27 18.13
N GLU A 113 23.60 12.25 18.55
CA GLU A 113 22.75 13.04 17.65
C GLU A 113 23.56 13.73 16.54
N PHE A 114 24.76 14.23 16.85
CA PHE A 114 25.67 14.78 15.84
C PHE A 114 25.98 13.75 14.74
N PHE A 115 26.34 12.52 15.13
CA PHE A 115 26.65 11.45 14.19
C PHE A 115 25.43 11.00 13.40
N ARG A 116 24.25 10.93 14.03
CA ARG A 116 22.98 10.61 13.36
C ARG A 116 22.68 11.59 12.22
N LEU A 117 22.89 12.89 12.46
CA LEU A 117 22.67 13.94 11.45
C LEU A 117 23.70 13.87 10.32
N VAL A 118 24.99 13.72 10.64
CA VAL A 118 26.07 13.73 9.64
C VAL A 118 26.04 12.47 8.77
N CYS A 119 25.73 11.30 9.34
CA CYS A 119 25.68 10.02 8.61
C CYS A 119 24.55 9.93 7.59
N GLN A 120 23.56 10.84 7.64
CA GLN A 120 22.45 10.91 6.69
C GLN A 120 22.67 11.95 5.58
N ARG A 121 23.82 12.63 5.56
CA ARG A 121 24.16 13.62 4.53
C ARG A 121 24.37 12.93 3.18
N LYS A 122 24.24 13.69 2.09
CA LYS A 122 24.53 13.19 0.73
C LYS A 122 25.97 13.52 0.35
N ARG A 123 26.62 12.62 -0.36
CA ARG A 123 27.97 12.84 -0.91
C ARG A 123 27.95 14.00 -1.93
N PRO A 124 28.84 15.00 -1.81
CA PRO A 124 28.99 16.04 -2.83
C PRO A 124 29.61 15.47 -4.12
N MET A 125 29.27 16.04 -5.27
CA MET A 125 29.77 15.62 -6.59
C MET A 125 30.97 16.45 -7.08
N ASP A 126 31.42 17.41 -6.28
CA ASP A 126 32.44 18.40 -6.63
C ASP A 126 33.83 17.97 -6.10
N GLU A 127 34.87 18.80 -6.31
CA GLU A 127 36.25 18.54 -5.86
C GLU A 127 36.39 18.29 -4.34
N SER A 128 35.40 18.70 -3.53
CA SER A 128 35.34 18.46 -2.08
C SER A 128 34.99 17.01 -1.70
N ALA A 129 34.70 16.13 -2.67
CA ALA A 129 34.34 14.74 -2.42
C ALA A 129 35.44 13.95 -1.70
N HIS A 130 36.72 14.22 -1.96
CA HIS A 130 37.83 13.52 -1.29
C HIS A 130 37.90 13.84 0.21
N ASP A 131 37.82 15.12 0.56
CA ASP A 131 37.87 15.57 1.95
C ASP A 131 36.62 15.15 2.72
N PHE A 132 35.48 15.11 2.04
CA PHE A 132 34.25 14.53 2.56
C PHE A 132 34.41 13.03 2.85
N ASP A 133 34.93 12.24 1.89
CA ASP A 133 35.15 10.80 2.05
C ASP A 133 36.11 10.51 3.23
N SER A 134 37.17 11.32 3.38
CA SER A 134 38.11 11.23 4.52
C SER A 134 37.44 11.50 5.85
N ALA A 135 36.63 12.56 5.95
CA ALA A 135 35.87 12.88 7.16
C ALA A 135 34.89 11.77 7.54
N MET A 136 34.19 11.20 6.56
CA MET A 136 33.28 10.07 6.76
C MET A 136 34.03 8.80 7.19
N GLY A 137 35.25 8.57 6.68
CA GLY A 137 36.12 7.49 7.14
C GLY A 137 36.49 7.62 8.62
N SER A 138 36.80 8.83 9.09
CA SER A 138 37.05 9.09 10.53
C SER A 138 35.80 8.86 11.39
N ILE A 139 34.63 9.30 10.92
CA ILE A 139 33.35 9.04 11.62
C ILE A 139 33.10 7.54 11.74
N PHE A 140 33.31 6.80 10.65
CA PHE A 140 33.15 5.36 10.63
C PHE A 140 34.06 4.67 11.66
N GLN A 141 35.34 5.00 11.72
CA GLN A 141 36.27 4.43 12.71
C GLN A 141 35.85 4.70 14.16
N ILE A 142 35.40 5.92 14.47
CA ILE A 142 34.91 6.29 15.81
C ILE A 142 33.71 5.43 16.19
N LEU A 143 32.70 5.35 15.33
CA LEU A 143 31.48 4.57 15.60
C LEU A 143 31.75 3.06 15.63
N MET A 144 32.67 2.57 14.81
CA MET A 144 33.08 1.17 14.79
C MET A 144 33.69 0.75 16.12
N ASN A 145 34.60 1.56 16.68
CA ASN A 145 35.22 1.28 17.98
C ASN A 145 34.20 1.26 19.12
N ILE A 146 33.24 2.21 19.12
CA ILE A 146 32.16 2.27 20.10
C ILE A 146 31.20 1.07 19.96
N SER A 147 30.89 0.67 18.73
CA SER A 147 30.07 -0.52 18.43
C SER A 147 30.71 -1.79 18.98
N ILE A 148 31.98 -2.02 18.69
CA ILE A 148 32.73 -3.20 19.13
C ILE A 148 32.74 -3.26 20.66
N ASP A 149 33.08 -2.15 21.33
CA ASP A 149 33.09 -2.07 22.80
C ASP A 149 31.72 -2.41 23.40
N PHE A 150 30.64 -1.87 22.82
CA PHE A 150 29.28 -2.17 23.27
C PHE A 150 28.91 -3.65 23.05
N LEU A 151 29.15 -4.20 21.86
CA LEU A 151 28.77 -5.57 21.54
C LEU A 151 29.58 -6.59 22.36
N CYS A 152 30.88 -6.35 22.55
CA CYS A 152 31.71 -7.16 23.45
C CYS A 152 31.15 -7.16 24.88
N LYS A 153 30.84 -5.98 25.45
CA LYS A 153 30.23 -5.88 26.80
C LYS A 153 28.88 -6.60 26.88
N SER A 154 28.02 -6.39 25.89
CA SER A 154 26.68 -7.00 25.84
C SER A 154 26.73 -8.53 25.78
N SER A 155 27.75 -9.11 25.14
CA SER A 155 27.93 -10.56 25.04
C SER A 155 28.33 -11.22 26.37
N THR A 156 28.97 -10.46 27.27
CA THR A 156 29.47 -10.96 28.57
C THR A 156 28.48 -10.78 29.73
N SER A 157 27.57 -9.79 29.67
CA SER A 157 26.63 -9.44 30.77
C SER A 157 25.24 -9.03 30.27
N VAL A 158 24.51 -9.98 29.67
CA VAL A 158 23.17 -9.75 29.08
C VAL A 158 22.12 -9.24 30.09
N SER A 159 22.28 -9.50 31.39
CA SER A 159 21.29 -9.15 32.43
C SER A 159 21.39 -7.73 33.01
N GLU A 160 22.42 -6.95 32.65
CA GLU A 160 22.71 -5.65 33.30
C GLU A 160 22.60 -4.42 32.37
N ILE A 161 22.12 -4.60 31.12
CA ILE A 161 22.06 -3.49 30.15
C ILE A 161 20.91 -2.53 30.52
N ASN A 162 21.28 -1.32 30.94
CA ASN A 162 20.33 -0.26 31.28
C ASN A 162 19.59 0.29 30.03
N ASP A 163 18.36 0.77 30.19
CA ASP A 163 17.57 1.33 29.07
C ASP A 163 18.27 2.50 28.35
N SER A 164 19.02 3.33 29.08
CA SER A 164 19.84 4.41 28.53
C SER A 164 20.99 3.89 27.65
N GLU A 165 21.55 2.72 27.96
CA GLU A 165 22.60 2.09 27.15
C GLU A 165 22.03 1.50 25.87
N VAL A 166 20.83 0.91 25.95
CA VAL A 166 20.12 0.43 24.75
C VAL A 166 19.77 1.59 23.83
N GLU A 167 19.26 2.71 24.36
CA GLU A 167 18.96 3.91 23.56
C GLU A 167 20.22 4.46 22.88
N PHE A 168 21.33 4.52 23.60
CA PHE A 168 22.61 4.92 23.04
C PHE A 168 23.06 3.98 21.90
N ALA A 169 23.00 2.67 22.14
CA ALA A 169 23.36 1.67 21.12
C ALA A 169 22.42 1.69 19.91
N GLU A 170 21.12 1.99 20.09
CA GLU A 170 20.18 2.19 18.98
C GLU A 170 20.61 3.34 18.08
N CYS A 171 21.05 4.45 18.68
CA CYS A 171 21.53 5.62 17.94
C CYS A 171 22.85 5.33 17.19
N VAL A 172 23.78 4.60 17.82
CA VAL A 172 25.02 4.14 17.18
C VAL A 172 24.70 3.20 16.01
N CYS A 173 23.82 2.22 16.23
CA CYS A 173 23.38 1.29 15.18
C CYS A 173 22.70 2.01 14.01
N GLU A 174 21.80 2.98 14.27
CA GLU A 174 21.18 3.79 13.21
C GLU A 174 22.21 4.54 12.37
N SER A 175 23.23 5.11 13.02
CA SER A 175 24.33 5.81 12.33
C SER A 175 25.16 4.84 11.48
N MET A 176 25.48 3.66 12.02
CA MET A 176 26.19 2.59 11.31
C MET A 176 25.41 2.05 10.10
N VAL A 177 24.09 1.92 10.22
CA VAL A 177 23.19 1.53 9.11
C VAL A 177 23.20 2.59 8.00
N ALA A 178 23.12 3.87 8.35
CA ALA A 178 23.18 4.97 7.39
C ALA A 178 24.52 5.00 6.63
N LEU A 179 25.63 4.76 7.34
CA LEU A 179 26.97 4.63 6.76
C LEU A 179 27.08 3.46 5.79
N GLY A 180 26.65 2.26 6.18
CA GLY A 180 26.67 1.08 5.30
C GLY A 180 25.78 1.22 4.06
N SER A 181 24.67 1.95 4.19
CA SER A 181 23.72 2.12 3.09
C SER A 181 24.16 3.19 2.08
N SER A 182 24.76 4.29 2.55
CA SER A 182 25.06 5.47 1.71
C SER A 182 26.54 5.60 1.35
N PHE A 183 27.43 5.02 2.16
CA PHE A 183 28.87 5.29 2.12
C PHE A 183 29.72 4.01 2.11
N MET A 184 29.18 2.90 1.60
CA MET A 184 29.89 1.62 1.55
C MET A 184 31.25 1.71 0.84
N GLN A 185 31.38 2.60 -0.16
CA GLN A 185 32.65 2.87 -0.86
C GLN A 185 33.78 3.35 0.05
N CYS A 186 33.46 4.07 1.14
CA CYS A 186 34.44 4.53 2.11
C CYS A 186 34.93 3.40 3.02
N ILE A 187 34.10 2.36 3.22
CA ILE A 187 34.41 1.19 4.05
C ILE A 187 35.26 0.18 3.26
N ILE A 188 34.99 0.02 1.97
CA ILE A 188 35.65 -0.99 1.11
C ILE A 188 37.14 -0.66 0.84
N ARG A 189 37.58 0.59 1.01
CA ARG A 189 38.98 1.00 0.78
C ARG A 189 39.98 0.38 1.75
N ASP A 190 39.52 -0.19 2.87
CA ASP A 190 40.35 -0.87 3.86
C ASP A 190 39.93 -2.35 3.96
N ASP A 191 40.80 -3.24 3.46
CA ASP A 191 40.52 -4.67 3.33
C ASP A 191 40.23 -5.37 4.67
N ASN A 192 40.65 -4.79 5.80
CA ASN A 192 40.45 -5.37 7.14
C ASN A 192 39.17 -4.88 7.84
N LEU A 193 38.66 -3.69 7.48
CA LEU A 193 37.53 -3.07 8.18
C LEU A 193 36.18 -3.61 7.71
N LEU A 194 36.06 -3.98 6.43
CA LEU A 194 34.81 -4.45 5.86
C LEU A 194 34.32 -5.79 6.48
N PRO A 195 35.15 -6.83 6.67
CA PRO A 195 34.72 -8.06 7.35
C PRO A 195 34.26 -7.81 8.79
N GLN A 196 34.99 -6.96 9.52
CA GLN A 196 34.65 -6.59 10.90
C GLN A 196 33.29 -5.88 10.95
N TYR A 197 33.06 -4.91 10.06
CA TYR A 197 31.78 -4.22 9.96
C TYR A 197 30.60 -5.16 9.70
N ILE A 198 30.77 -6.13 8.79
CA ILE A 198 29.72 -7.10 8.49
C ILE A 198 29.43 -8.00 9.69
N GLN A 199 30.46 -8.44 10.43
CA GLN A 199 30.28 -9.20 11.67
C GLN A 199 29.55 -8.39 12.74
N GLU A 200 29.81 -7.10 12.83
CA GLU A 200 29.21 -6.21 13.83
C GLU A 200 27.74 -5.91 13.52
N MET A 201 27.43 -5.67 12.25
CA MET A 201 26.04 -5.57 11.79
C MET A 201 25.28 -6.89 11.97
N LEU A 202 25.96 -8.04 11.94
CA LEU A 202 25.37 -9.33 12.30
C LEU A 202 25.16 -9.42 13.82
N GLY A 203 26.12 -8.96 14.63
CA GLY A 203 26.00 -8.88 16.08
C GLY A 203 24.77 -8.09 16.52
N TYR A 204 24.55 -6.90 15.95
CA TYR A 204 23.32 -6.12 16.20
C TYR A 204 22.05 -6.84 15.74
N PHE A 205 22.10 -7.60 14.66
CA PHE A 205 20.95 -8.36 14.16
C PHE A 205 20.59 -9.53 15.08
N GLN A 206 21.60 -10.21 15.65
CA GLN A 206 21.45 -11.33 16.58
C GLN A 206 21.21 -10.90 18.04
N HIS A 207 21.39 -9.62 18.35
CA HIS A 207 21.30 -9.10 19.70
C HIS A 207 19.95 -9.42 20.36
N VAL A 208 19.94 -9.59 21.69
CA VAL A 208 18.73 -9.95 22.47
C VAL A 208 17.64 -8.88 22.36
N LYS A 209 18.01 -7.61 22.54
CA LYS A 209 17.08 -6.46 22.51
C LYS A 209 16.44 -6.24 21.14
N PHE A 210 15.13 -5.95 21.12
CA PHE A 210 14.37 -5.80 19.88
C PHE A 210 14.77 -4.58 19.04
N GLY A 211 14.97 -3.43 19.69
CA GLY A 211 15.28 -2.17 19.00
C GLY A 211 16.55 -2.24 18.15
N LEU A 212 17.61 -2.86 18.66
CA LEU A 212 18.89 -3.03 17.96
C LEU A 212 18.77 -3.95 16.73
N HIS A 213 18.05 -5.06 16.86
CA HIS A 213 17.71 -5.92 15.73
C HIS A 213 16.91 -5.15 14.66
N PHE A 214 15.89 -4.40 15.08
CA PHE A 214 15.03 -3.67 14.14
C PHE A 214 15.81 -2.61 13.33
N ARG A 215 16.79 -1.95 13.95
CA ARG A 215 17.68 -1.00 13.27
C ARG A 215 18.59 -1.71 12.25
N SER A 216 19.28 -2.77 12.67
CA SER A 216 20.18 -3.53 11.79
C SER A 216 19.46 -4.25 10.63
N LEU A 217 18.19 -4.66 10.81
CA LEU A 217 17.37 -5.22 9.74
C LEU A 217 17.32 -4.32 8.49
N GLN A 218 17.28 -3.00 8.66
CA GLN A 218 17.23 -2.06 7.55
C GLN A 218 18.51 -2.11 6.69
N PHE A 219 19.66 -2.23 7.34
CA PHE A 219 20.94 -2.40 6.64
C PHE A 219 20.96 -3.68 5.81
N TRP A 220 20.59 -4.82 6.41
CA TRP A 220 20.59 -6.11 5.72
C TRP A 220 19.65 -6.12 4.52
N GLN A 221 18.50 -5.45 4.60
CA GLN A 221 17.60 -5.31 3.45
C GLN A 221 18.23 -4.51 2.30
N VAL A 222 18.88 -3.38 2.59
CA VAL A 222 19.51 -2.55 1.55
C VAL A 222 20.69 -3.29 0.91
N LEU A 223 21.56 -3.89 1.75
CA LEU A 223 22.72 -4.65 1.29
C LEU A 223 22.31 -5.82 0.40
N MET A 224 21.40 -6.68 0.86
CA MET A 224 21.00 -7.86 0.09
C MET A 224 20.25 -7.48 -1.19
N LYS A 225 19.49 -6.38 -1.22
CA LYS A 225 18.87 -5.85 -2.45
C LYS A 225 19.90 -5.41 -3.49
N ASP A 226 20.94 -4.69 -3.10
CA ASP A 226 22.01 -4.28 -4.02
C ASP A 226 22.79 -5.50 -4.54
N LEU A 227 23.04 -6.50 -3.69
CA LEU A 227 23.69 -7.74 -4.09
C LEU A 227 22.87 -8.55 -5.09
N VAL A 228 21.56 -8.68 -4.90
CA VAL A 228 20.67 -9.46 -5.77
C VAL A 228 20.36 -8.74 -7.09
N SER A 229 20.09 -7.42 -7.06
CA SER A 229 19.66 -6.66 -8.24
C SER A 229 20.68 -6.64 -9.38
N LYS A 230 21.99 -6.64 -9.06
CA LYS A 230 23.07 -6.59 -10.06
C LYS A 230 23.51 -7.96 -10.58
N THR A 231 23.14 -9.05 -9.92
CA THR A 231 23.34 -10.42 -10.44
C THR A 231 22.60 -10.62 -11.78
N LYS A 232 21.48 -9.93 -11.98
CA LYS A 232 20.73 -9.95 -13.25
C LYS A 232 21.43 -9.21 -14.40
N VAL A 233 22.36 -8.29 -14.12
CA VAL A 233 23.00 -7.41 -15.12
C VAL A 233 24.38 -7.91 -15.55
N ILE A 234 25.10 -8.62 -14.68
CA ILE A 234 26.46 -9.14 -14.96
C ILE A 234 26.48 -10.18 -16.10
N MET A 235 25.33 -10.72 -16.50
CA MET A 235 25.23 -11.70 -17.60
C MET A 235 25.29 -11.08 -19.01
N GLN A 236 25.36 -9.74 -19.17
CA GLN A 236 25.34 -9.09 -20.49
C GLN A 236 26.44 -8.04 -20.77
N ALA A 237 27.37 -7.75 -19.86
CA ALA A 237 28.41 -6.74 -20.10
C ALA A 237 29.81 -7.21 -19.68
N ALA A 238 30.78 -6.97 -20.55
CA ALA A 238 32.19 -7.30 -20.36
C ALA A 238 32.78 -6.61 -19.11
N GLU A 239 33.63 -7.35 -18.39
CA GLU A 239 34.31 -6.94 -17.17
C GLU A 239 35.18 -5.69 -17.38
N GLY A 240 35.05 -4.67 -16.52
CA GLY A 240 35.94 -3.51 -16.61
C GLY A 240 35.79 -2.35 -15.63
N SER A 241 34.85 -2.36 -14.67
CA SER A 241 34.71 -1.24 -13.71
C SER A 241 35.29 -1.56 -12.31
N PRO A 242 35.96 -0.61 -11.62
CA PRO A 242 36.47 -0.81 -10.25
C PRO A 242 35.36 -1.10 -9.23
N VAL A 243 34.14 -0.61 -9.46
CA VAL A 243 32.94 -0.86 -8.65
C VAL A 243 32.53 -2.35 -8.68
N ASP A 244 32.86 -3.09 -9.74
CA ASP A 244 32.53 -4.52 -9.86
C ASP A 244 33.47 -5.42 -9.05
N LYS A 245 34.73 -4.99 -8.83
CA LYS A 245 35.68 -5.70 -7.96
C LYS A 245 35.30 -5.57 -6.49
N GLU A 246 34.94 -4.36 -6.06
CA GLU A 246 34.50 -4.04 -4.70
C GLU A 246 33.27 -4.85 -4.28
N LYS A 247 32.28 -4.98 -5.17
CA LYS A 247 31.05 -5.76 -4.90
C LYS A 247 31.29 -7.27 -4.93
N ARG A 248 32.28 -7.75 -5.69
CA ARG A 248 32.69 -9.16 -5.67
C ARG A 248 33.31 -9.53 -4.32
N ALA A 249 34.07 -8.62 -3.70
CA ALA A 249 34.61 -8.81 -2.34
C ALA A 249 33.50 -8.91 -1.29
N VAL A 250 32.51 -8.00 -1.30
CA VAL A 250 31.35 -8.06 -0.39
C VAL A 250 30.55 -9.36 -0.55
N ARG A 251 30.37 -9.85 -1.78
CA ARG A 251 29.67 -11.13 -2.05
C ARG A 251 30.41 -12.33 -1.45
N LEU A 252 31.74 -12.35 -1.55
CA LEU A 252 32.55 -13.44 -0.97
C LEU A 252 32.54 -13.41 0.57
N LEU A 253 32.32 -12.24 1.17
CA LEU A 253 32.23 -12.10 2.63
C LEU A 253 30.93 -12.63 3.20
N ILE A 254 29.81 -12.53 2.48
CA ILE A 254 28.52 -13.10 2.92
C ILE A 254 28.51 -14.61 2.64
N ASN A 255 29.08 -15.36 3.56
CA ASN A 255 29.20 -16.81 3.50
C ASN A 255 27.90 -17.52 3.94
N ASP A 256 27.92 -18.86 3.87
CA ASP A 256 26.83 -19.74 4.29
C ASP A 256 26.46 -19.56 5.77
N GLU A 257 27.44 -19.29 6.63
CA GLU A 257 27.25 -19.11 8.08
C GLU A 257 26.48 -17.83 8.41
N ILE A 258 26.81 -16.71 7.76
CA ILE A 258 26.09 -15.44 7.91
C ILE A 258 24.65 -15.60 7.39
N CYS A 259 24.47 -16.23 6.22
CA CYS A 259 23.13 -16.50 5.69
C CYS A 259 22.31 -17.38 6.66
N ALA A 260 22.92 -18.42 7.20
CA ALA A 260 22.33 -19.30 8.21
C ALA A 260 21.91 -18.53 9.48
N ALA A 261 22.79 -17.69 10.01
CA ALA A 261 22.53 -16.89 11.20
C ALA A 261 21.38 -15.89 10.99
N ILE A 262 21.34 -15.22 9.84
CA ILE A 262 20.26 -14.28 9.50
C ILE A 262 18.92 -15.03 9.44
N LEU A 263 18.88 -16.21 8.81
CA LEU A 263 17.67 -17.02 8.70
C LEU A 263 17.19 -17.52 10.06
N ASP A 264 18.08 -18.05 10.90
CA ASP A 264 17.73 -18.57 12.23
C ASP A 264 17.08 -17.48 13.11
N VAL A 265 17.70 -16.28 13.16
CA VAL A 265 17.16 -15.15 13.91
C VAL A 265 15.86 -14.63 13.31
N SER A 266 15.77 -14.57 11.98
CA SER A 266 14.54 -14.15 11.29
C SER A 266 13.38 -15.11 11.62
N PHE A 267 13.62 -16.42 11.62
CA PHE A 267 12.62 -17.42 11.96
C PHE A 267 12.13 -17.30 13.41
N GLN A 268 13.04 -17.06 14.36
CA GLN A 268 12.69 -16.86 15.76
C GLN A 268 11.89 -15.57 15.97
N ARG A 269 12.28 -14.46 15.33
CA ARG A 269 11.65 -13.14 15.54
C ARG A 269 10.37 -12.90 14.72
N MET A 270 9.91 -13.88 13.95
CA MET A 270 8.60 -13.84 13.30
C MET A 270 7.42 -14.14 14.25
N THR A 271 7.67 -14.47 15.52
CA THR A 271 6.64 -14.68 16.56
C THR A 271 6.39 -13.40 17.37
N LYS A 272 5.13 -13.22 17.80
CA LYS A 272 4.73 -12.17 18.77
C LYS A 272 4.77 -12.77 20.18
N LYS A 273 5.17 -11.99 21.20
CA LYS A 273 5.09 -12.42 22.60
C LYS A 273 3.63 -12.67 22.99
N SER A 274 3.30 -13.84 23.52
CA SER A 274 1.93 -14.12 23.97
C SER A 274 1.63 -13.38 25.28
N VAL A 275 0.62 -12.50 25.29
CA VAL A 275 0.20 -11.73 26.48
C VAL A 275 -0.39 -12.61 27.60
N HIS A 276 -0.74 -13.87 27.30
CA HIS A 276 -1.49 -14.75 28.21
C HIS A 276 -0.68 -15.84 28.93
N SER A 277 0.65 -15.84 28.89
CA SER A 277 1.45 -16.73 29.73
C SER A 277 2.16 -15.94 30.82
N GLY A 278 1.56 -15.89 32.01
CA GLY A 278 2.23 -15.47 33.25
C GLY A 278 3.28 -16.49 33.74
N VAL A 279 3.58 -17.52 32.95
CA VAL A 279 4.68 -18.45 33.20
C VAL A 279 5.84 -18.04 32.30
N VAL A 280 6.75 -17.24 32.87
CA VAL A 280 8.09 -17.02 32.32
C VAL A 280 8.84 -18.34 32.47
N LEU A 281 8.82 -19.18 31.43
CA LEU A 281 9.91 -20.12 31.24
C LEU A 281 11.12 -19.27 30.86
N SER A 282 12.13 -19.28 31.73
CA SER A 282 13.38 -18.51 31.70
C SER A 282 14.31 -18.90 30.53
N THR A 283 13.76 -19.19 29.35
CA THR A 283 14.50 -19.77 28.22
C THR A 283 14.07 -19.21 26.86
N GLU A 284 13.63 -17.96 26.79
CA GLU A 284 13.63 -17.23 25.51
C GLU A 284 14.88 -16.33 25.46
N PRO A 285 15.89 -16.66 24.63
CA PRO A 285 17.13 -15.88 24.54
C PRO A 285 16.97 -14.54 23.80
N LEU A 286 15.79 -14.24 23.23
CA LEU A 286 15.55 -13.03 22.42
C LEU A 286 14.29 -12.28 22.87
N GLU A 287 14.36 -10.95 22.86
CA GLU A 287 13.21 -10.08 23.09
C GLU A 287 12.31 -10.04 21.85
N LEU A 288 11.12 -10.65 21.98
CA LEU A 288 10.08 -10.64 20.96
C LEU A 288 9.31 -9.32 20.96
N TRP A 289 8.63 -9.03 19.84
CA TRP A 289 7.84 -7.81 19.67
C TRP A 289 6.69 -7.74 20.69
N ASN A 290 6.55 -6.58 21.35
CA ASN A 290 5.47 -6.24 22.29
C ASN A 290 4.79 -4.93 21.89
N GLU A 291 3.57 -4.70 22.38
CA GLU A 291 2.78 -3.48 22.08
C GLU A 291 3.39 -2.19 22.66
N GLU A 292 4.32 -2.31 23.61
CA GLU A 292 5.07 -1.20 24.21
C GLU A 292 6.21 -0.66 23.31
N PHE A 293 6.59 -1.38 22.24
CA PHE A 293 7.71 -1.04 21.35
C PHE A 293 7.39 0.02 20.28
N ASP A 294 6.56 1.01 20.64
CA ASP A 294 6.13 2.17 19.85
C ASP A 294 4.87 1.92 19.01
N ALA A 295 3.83 2.74 19.24
CA ALA A 295 2.50 2.67 18.61
C ALA A 295 2.50 2.93 17.08
N LYS A 296 3.68 3.01 16.46
CA LYS A 296 3.90 3.40 15.06
C LYS A 296 4.24 2.24 14.13
N VAL A 297 4.77 1.12 14.63
CA VAL A 297 5.20 -0.01 13.80
C VAL A 297 4.33 -1.22 14.07
N ASP A 298 3.37 -1.45 13.18
CA ASP A 298 2.56 -2.68 13.21
C ASP A 298 3.46 -3.90 13.07
N PHE A 299 3.22 -4.92 13.91
CA PHE A 299 3.89 -6.22 13.79
C PHE A 299 3.80 -6.80 12.37
N SER A 300 2.69 -6.56 11.66
CA SER A 300 2.50 -7.02 10.28
C SER A 300 3.51 -6.38 9.30
N GLN A 301 3.82 -5.10 9.46
CA GLN A 301 4.81 -4.38 8.66
C GLN A 301 6.22 -4.88 8.97
N TYR A 302 6.54 -5.09 10.24
CA TYR A 302 7.79 -5.68 10.67
C TYR A 302 7.99 -7.09 10.11
N ARG A 303 6.98 -7.96 10.23
CA ARG A 303 7.02 -9.33 9.66
C ARG A 303 7.20 -9.29 8.14
N SER A 304 6.56 -8.36 7.44
CA SER A 304 6.77 -8.17 6.00
C SER A 304 8.22 -7.78 5.66
N LYS A 305 8.89 -7.00 6.51
CA LYS A 305 10.31 -6.65 6.33
C LYS A 305 11.22 -7.88 6.52
N LEU A 306 10.95 -8.72 7.51
CA LEU A 306 11.68 -9.98 7.71
C LEU A 306 11.51 -10.95 6.54
N LEU A 307 10.27 -11.14 6.07
CA LEU A 307 10.00 -12.02 4.92
C LEU A 307 10.72 -11.54 3.65
N GLU A 308 10.79 -10.23 3.41
CA GLU A 308 11.58 -9.69 2.29
C GLU A 308 13.09 -9.98 2.46
N LEU A 309 13.62 -9.90 3.68
CA LEU A 309 15.03 -10.27 3.93
C LEU A 309 15.26 -11.77 3.67
N ILE A 310 14.39 -12.65 4.17
CA ILE A 310 14.44 -14.11 3.92
C ILE A 310 14.43 -14.38 2.41
N ARG A 311 13.57 -13.69 1.64
CA ARG A 311 13.51 -13.81 0.19
C ARG A 311 14.85 -13.45 -0.46
N LEU A 312 15.46 -12.34 -0.07
CA LEU A 312 16.73 -11.88 -0.65
C LEU A 312 17.90 -12.81 -0.31
N VAL A 313 17.97 -13.30 0.93
CA VAL A 313 18.95 -14.32 1.36
C VAL A 313 18.77 -15.60 0.56
N THR A 314 17.53 -16.01 0.30
CA THR A 314 17.23 -17.20 -0.50
C THR A 314 17.69 -17.08 -1.95
N ILE A 315 17.52 -15.90 -2.57
CA ILE A 315 18.02 -15.66 -3.94
C ILE A 315 19.55 -15.70 -3.98
N HIS A 316 20.22 -15.24 -2.92
CA HIS A 316 21.68 -15.28 -2.81
C HIS A 316 22.21 -16.70 -2.54
N ASN A 317 21.61 -17.43 -1.60
CA ASN A 317 22.06 -18.76 -1.17
C ASN A 317 20.88 -19.73 -0.94
N PRO A 318 20.35 -20.35 -2.00
CA PRO A 318 19.12 -21.15 -1.94
C PRO A 318 19.28 -22.48 -1.21
N VAL A 319 20.49 -23.09 -1.23
CA VAL A 319 20.74 -24.38 -0.58
C VAL A 319 20.68 -24.23 0.94
N VAL A 320 21.38 -23.22 1.49
CA VAL A 320 21.37 -22.92 2.93
C VAL A 320 19.95 -22.56 3.38
N ALA A 321 19.24 -21.73 2.61
CA ALA A 321 17.86 -21.36 2.93
C ALA A 321 16.93 -22.59 2.99
N ALA A 322 16.98 -23.47 1.99
CA ALA A 322 16.21 -24.71 1.97
C ALA A 322 16.57 -25.64 3.14
N ALA A 323 17.86 -25.78 3.46
CA ALA A 323 18.32 -26.61 4.57
C ALA A 323 17.82 -26.09 5.92
N LYS A 324 17.93 -24.78 6.17
CA LYS A 324 17.52 -24.15 7.42
C LYS A 324 16.04 -24.22 7.67
N VAL A 325 15.21 -23.92 6.67
CA VAL A 325 13.75 -24.05 6.83
C VAL A 325 13.32 -25.51 6.99
N SER A 326 13.95 -26.44 6.26
CA SER A 326 13.68 -27.86 6.41
C SER A 326 14.04 -28.37 7.80
N HIS A 327 15.21 -28.02 8.31
CA HIS A 327 15.63 -28.39 9.65
C HIS A 327 14.69 -27.80 10.71
N GLY A 328 14.38 -26.50 10.62
CA GLY A 328 13.45 -25.84 11.54
C GLY A 328 12.08 -26.52 11.58
N VAL A 329 11.47 -26.81 10.42
CA VAL A 329 10.18 -27.49 10.34
C VAL A 329 10.27 -28.92 10.89
N GLN A 330 11.31 -29.68 10.56
CA GLN A 330 11.49 -31.06 11.04
C GLN A 330 11.70 -31.13 12.56
N SER A 331 12.48 -30.23 13.14
CA SER A 331 12.67 -30.16 14.60
C SER A 331 11.34 -29.99 15.33
N ILE A 332 10.43 -29.17 14.79
CA ILE A 332 9.12 -28.94 15.40
C ILE A 332 8.20 -30.14 15.21
N ILE A 333 8.16 -30.74 14.01
CA ILE A 333 7.37 -31.96 13.75
C ILE A 333 7.78 -33.09 14.73
N ASN A 334 9.08 -33.25 14.98
CA ASN A 334 9.59 -34.24 15.91
C ASN A 334 9.24 -33.90 17.37
N GLY A 335 9.27 -32.61 17.74
CA GLY A 335 8.80 -32.15 19.06
C GLY A 335 7.30 -32.35 19.27
N TYR A 336 6.49 -32.27 18.21
CA TYR A 336 5.03 -32.49 18.24
C TYR A 336 4.63 -33.95 18.50
N ALA A 337 5.57 -34.90 18.42
CA ALA A 337 5.32 -36.31 18.70
C ALA A 337 5.24 -36.64 20.21
N ILE A 338 5.48 -35.66 21.10
CA ILE A 338 5.50 -35.84 22.56
C ILE A 338 4.40 -34.95 23.20
N PRO A 339 3.28 -35.51 23.70
CA PRO A 339 2.25 -34.75 24.43
C PRO A 339 2.66 -34.44 25.89
N PRO A 340 2.18 -33.34 26.52
CA PRO A 340 1.19 -32.36 26.02
C PRO A 340 1.83 -31.15 25.31
N VAL A 341 1.15 -30.65 24.28
CA VAL A 341 1.61 -29.54 23.43
C VAL A 341 1.37 -28.20 24.11
N ALA A 342 2.44 -27.41 24.29
CA ALA A 342 2.29 -26.01 24.68
C ALA A 342 1.69 -25.19 23.52
N PRO A 343 0.70 -24.31 23.76
CA PRO A 343 0.08 -23.47 22.72
C PRO A 343 1.07 -22.59 21.94
N GLN A 344 2.27 -22.35 22.49
CA GLN A 344 3.38 -21.66 21.85
C GLN A 344 3.98 -22.42 20.64
N GLY A 345 3.95 -23.77 20.66
CA GLY A 345 4.48 -24.58 19.56
C GLY A 345 3.66 -24.49 18.27
N LEU A 346 2.34 -24.28 18.39
CA LEU A 346 1.43 -24.11 17.26
C LEU A 346 1.66 -22.76 16.55
N LEU A 347 1.85 -21.68 17.32
CA LEU A 347 2.16 -20.35 16.78
C LEU A 347 3.51 -20.34 16.05
N PHE A 348 4.50 -21.08 16.54
CA PHE A 348 5.78 -21.22 15.86
C PHE A 348 5.65 -21.99 14.54
N LEU A 349 4.84 -23.06 14.49
CA LEU A 349 4.52 -23.78 13.26
C LEU A 349 3.86 -22.89 12.20
N GLU A 350 2.92 -22.02 12.59
CA GLU A 350 2.28 -21.10 11.66
C GLU A 350 3.27 -20.08 11.07
N ASN A 351 4.23 -19.61 11.86
CA ASN A 351 5.20 -18.63 11.39
C ASN A 351 6.27 -19.25 10.47
N MET A 352 6.69 -20.48 10.75
CA MET A 352 7.61 -21.23 9.89
C MET A 352 7.02 -21.56 8.52
N GLN A 353 5.69 -21.70 8.42
CA GLN A 353 5.00 -21.91 7.14
C GLN A 353 5.24 -20.75 6.16
N LEU A 354 5.21 -19.50 6.65
CA LEU A 354 5.44 -18.32 5.82
C LEU A 354 6.89 -18.19 5.37
N GLY A 355 7.82 -18.61 6.24
CA GLY A 355 9.24 -18.74 5.90
C GLY A 355 9.43 -19.74 4.75
N LEU A 356 8.78 -20.90 4.84
CA LEU A 356 8.80 -21.91 3.77
C LEU A 356 8.18 -21.41 2.47
N GLU A 357 7.00 -20.80 2.53
CA GLU A 357 6.32 -20.22 1.37
C GLU A 357 7.20 -19.18 0.65
N THR A 358 7.86 -18.32 1.44
CA THR A 358 8.79 -17.31 0.90
C THR A 358 10.01 -17.94 0.24
N ILE A 359 10.60 -18.97 0.85
CA ILE A 359 11.79 -19.66 0.33
C ILE A 359 11.46 -20.43 -0.94
N VAL A 360 10.42 -21.28 -0.93
CA VAL A 360 9.99 -22.05 -2.10
C VAL A 360 9.57 -21.11 -3.23
N GLY A 361 8.83 -20.05 -2.91
CA GLY A 361 8.47 -18.99 -3.85
C GLY A 361 9.70 -18.36 -4.50
N ALA A 362 10.71 -17.95 -3.73
CA ALA A 362 11.91 -17.30 -4.25
C ALA A 362 12.77 -18.20 -5.14
N ILE A 363 12.88 -19.49 -4.78
CA ILE A 363 13.69 -20.49 -5.49
C ILE A 363 13.10 -20.82 -6.87
N PHE A 364 11.77 -21.02 -6.93
CA PHE A 364 11.07 -21.49 -8.13
C PHE A 364 10.33 -20.37 -8.89
N ASP A 365 10.52 -19.10 -8.50
CA ASP A 365 10.00 -17.95 -9.24
C ASP A 365 10.66 -17.89 -10.63
N ALA A 366 9.83 -17.95 -11.68
CA ALA A 366 10.28 -17.91 -13.07
C ALA A 366 11.07 -16.63 -13.41
N SER A 367 10.93 -15.57 -12.61
CA SER A 367 11.58 -14.27 -12.82
C SER A 367 12.94 -14.10 -12.14
N THR A 368 13.34 -15.01 -11.23
CA THR A 368 14.56 -14.86 -10.41
C THR A 368 15.77 -15.64 -10.93
N SER A 369 15.62 -16.44 -12.01
CA SER A 369 16.71 -17.19 -12.69
C SER A 369 17.66 -17.99 -11.77
N VAL A 370 17.24 -18.32 -10.53
CA VAL A 370 18.10 -18.94 -9.51
C VAL A 370 18.49 -20.37 -9.88
N LEU A 371 17.55 -21.12 -10.48
CA LEU A 371 17.75 -22.52 -10.85
C LEU A 371 18.28 -22.72 -12.28
N SER A 372 18.44 -21.65 -13.06
CA SER A 372 18.92 -21.74 -14.46
C SER A 372 20.45 -21.72 -14.59
N THR A 373 21.19 -21.49 -13.51
CA THR A 373 22.64 -21.22 -13.56
C THR A 373 23.53 -22.34 -13.03
N SER A 374 23.03 -23.28 -12.21
CA SER A 374 23.81 -24.42 -11.71
C SER A 374 22.94 -25.66 -11.46
N THR A 375 23.29 -26.78 -12.11
CA THR A 375 22.61 -28.08 -11.94
C THR A 375 22.76 -28.63 -10.53
N ASP A 376 23.91 -28.42 -9.89
CA ASP A 376 24.22 -28.98 -8.57
C ASP A 376 23.37 -28.33 -7.47
N VAL A 377 23.17 -27.01 -7.56
CA VAL A 377 22.28 -26.25 -6.67
C VAL A 377 20.85 -26.74 -6.80
N LYS A 378 20.39 -26.99 -8.04
CA LYS A 378 19.05 -27.50 -8.32
C LYS A 378 18.83 -28.89 -7.70
N PHE A 379 19.77 -29.81 -7.86
CA PHE A 379 19.69 -31.15 -7.25
C PHE A 379 19.75 -31.10 -5.72
N GLY A 380 20.63 -30.25 -5.16
CA GLY A 380 20.75 -30.07 -3.71
C GLY A 380 19.44 -29.58 -3.07
N VAL A 381 18.85 -28.52 -3.64
CA VAL A 381 17.57 -27.98 -3.18
C VAL A 381 16.42 -28.96 -3.38
N GLN A 382 16.35 -29.65 -4.53
CA GLN A 382 15.33 -30.65 -4.80
C GLN A 382 15.34 -31.74 -3.72
N ARG A 383 16.50 -32.33 -3.44
CA ARG A 383 16.63 -33.41 -2.45
C ARG A 383 16.16 -32.98 -1.05
N ILE A 384 16.50 -31.76 -0.63
CA ILE A 384 16.11 -31.24 0.68
C ILE A 384 14.59 -31.05 0.76
N LEU A 385 14.00 -30.37 -0.24
CA LEU A 385 12.57 -30.06 -0.27
C LEU A 385 11.71 -31.31 -0.48
N GLU A 386 12.15 -32.25 -1.30
CA GLU A 386 11.49 -33.54 -1.48
C GLU A 386 11.47 -34.35 -0.17
N GLY A 387 12.60 -34.39 0.56
CA GLY A 387 12.67 -35.02 1.87
C GLY A 387 11.72 -34.39 2.89
N LEU A 388 11.61 -33.06 2.90
CA LEU A 388 10.66 -32.34 3.74
C LEU A 388 9.20 -32.65 3.35
N LEU A 389 8.89 -32.67 2.05
CA LEU A 389 7.55 -32.96 1.55
C LEU A 389 7.11 -34.38 1.92
N GLN A 390 7.97 -35.38 1.73
CA GLN A 390 7.70 -36.77 2.14
C GLN A 390 7.41 -36.88 3.64
N ARG A 391 8.16 -36.14 4.47
CA ARG A 391 7.91 -36.09 5.92
C ARG A 391 6.55 -35.50 6.24
N LEU A 392 6.15 -34.41 5.59
CA LEU A 392 4.84 -33.77 5.75
C LEU A 392 3.70 -34.68 5.31
N LEU A 393 3.82 -35.34 4.15
CA LEU A 393 2.82 -36.30 3.66
C LEU A 393 2.59 -37.47 4.63
N GLY A 394 3.64 -37.91 5.33
CA GLY A 394 3.59 -38.97 6.34
C GLY A 394 2.97 -38.56 7.69
N THR A 395 2.70 -37.28 7.93
CA THR A 395 2.10 -36.81 9.19
C THR A 395 0.60 -37.14 9.28
N LYS A 396 0.12 -37.44 10.49
CA LYS A 396 -1.30 -37.77 10.77
C LYS A 396 -1.96 -36.71 11.66
N TRP A 397 -1.96 -35.46 11.20
CA TRP A 397 -2.59 -34.35 11.91
C TRP A 397 -4.05 -34.24 11.49
N THR A 398 -4.95 -34.86 12.28
CA THR A 398 -6.39 -34.97 11.99
C THR A 398 -7.27 -34.01 12.80
N GLU A 399 -6.68 -33.31 13.77
CA GLU A 399 -7.36 -32.25 14.51
C GLU A 399 -7.47 -30.96 13.65
N PRO A 400 -8.52 -30.13 13.82
CA PRO A 400 -8.77 -28.97 12.95
C PRO A 400 -7.58 -28.01 12.78
N ALA A 401 -6.98 -27.53 13.87
CA ALA A 401 -5.89 -26.55 13.79
C ALA A 401 -4.59 -27.14 13.20
N PRO A 402 -4.11 -28.33 13.63
CA PRO A 402 -2.99 -29.00 12.96
C PRO A 402 -3.24 -29.34 11.48
N ALA A 403 -4.44 -29.80 11.13
CA ALA A 403 -4.81 -30.11 9.74
C ALA A 403 -4.78 -28.86 8.86
N GLU A 404 -5.26 -27.73 9.38
CA GLU A 404 -5.19 -26.43 8.73
C GLU A 404 -3.74 -26.01 8.42
N ILE A 405 -2.87 -26.12 9.43
CA ILE A 405 -1.44 -25.81 9.30
C ILE A 405 -0.80 -26.73 8.26
N LEU A 406 -1.05 -28.03 8.30
CA LEU A 406 -0.52 -28.98 7.33
C LEU A 406 -0.93 -28.63 5.90
N ALA A 407 -2.20 -28.24 5.69
CA ALA A 407 -2.67 -27.80 4.39
C ALA A 407 -1.96 -26.52 3.89
N ARG A 408 -1.60 -25.60 4.78
CA ARG A 408 -0.77 -24.41 4.47
C ARG A 408 0.71 -24.73 4.25
N TYR A 409 1.21 -25.84 4.80
CA TYR A 409 2.55 -26.32 4.45
C TYR A 409 2.54 -26.94 3.05
N LEU A 410 1.51 -27.71 2.71
CA LEU A 410 1.39 -28.34 1.39
C LEU A 410 1.17 -27.30 0.27
N ASP A 411 0.40 -26.23 0.49
CA ASP A 411 0.21 -25.20 -0.54
C ASP A 411 1.47 -24.37 -0.83
N ALA A 412 2.35 -24.18 0.17
CA ALA A 412 3.66 -23.55 0.01
C ALA A 412 4.56 -24.28 -1.01
N PHE A 413 4.36 -25.58 -1.21
CA PHE A 413 5.07 -26.37 -2.25
C PHE A 413 4.53 -26.16 -3.67
N GLY A 414 3.48 -25.34 -3.88
CA GLY A 414 2.90 -25.09 -5.20
C GLY A 414 3.93 -24.84 -6.33
N PRO A 415 4.90 -23.92 -6.16
CA PRO A 415 5.96 -23.68 -7.15
C PRO A 415 6.89 -24.88 -7.36
N PHE A 416 7.19 -25.65 -6.31
CA PHE A 416 7.96 -26.90 -6.41
C PHE A 416 7.21 -27.94 -7.26
N LEU A 417 5.90 -28.10 -7.06
CA LEU A 417 5.04 -29.02 -7.82
C LEU A 417 4.93 -28.68 -9.32
N ARG A 418 5.17 -27.42 -9.70
CA ARG A 418 5.26 -27.02 -11.10
C ARG A 418 6.52 -27.59 -11.77
N SER A 419 7.62 -27.64 -11.03
CA SER A 419 8.92 -28.13 -11.52
C SER A 419 9.05 -29.66 -11.42
N PHE A 420 8.33 -30.28 -10.47
CA PHE A 420 8.35 -31.71 -10.20
C PHE A 420 6.92 -32.30 -10.20
N PRO A 421 6.38 -32.64 -11.40
CA PRO A 421 5.00 -33.12 -11.55
C PRO A 421 4.67 -34.41 -10.80
N GLU A 422 5.65 -35.27 -10.56
CA GLU A 422 5.46 -36.58 -9.90
C GLU A 422 4.92 -36.46 -8.46
N ALA A 423 5.23 -35.34 -7.79
CA ALA A 423 4.79 -35.07 -6.42
C ALA A 423 3.35 -34.55 -6.32
N VAL A 424 2.70 -34.19 -7.44
CA VAL A 424 1.36 -33.58 -7.45
C VAL A 424 0.29 -34.54 -6.93
N GLY A 425 0.27 -35.78 -7.43
CA GLY A 425 -0.71 -36.80 -7.03
C GLY A 425 -0.73 -37.08 -5.53
N PRO A 426 0.42 -37.39 -4.89
CA PRO A 426 0.50 -37.60 -3.44
C PRO A 426 -0.03 -36.42 -2.60
N VAL A 427 0.27 -35.18 -3.01
CA VAL A 427 -0.20 -33.97 -2.30
C VAL A 427 -1.72 -33.82 -2.41
N ILE A 428 -2.29 -34.04 -3.59
CA ILE A 428 -3.74 -33.98 -3.82
C ILE A 428 -4.47 -35.03 -2.99
N ASN A 429 -3.95 -36.27 -2.97
CA ASN A 429 -4.52 -37.35 -2.17
C ASN A 429 -4.49 -37.00 -0.68
N LYS A 430 -3.40 -36.40 -0.20
CA LYS A 430 -3.29 -35.97 1.20
C LYS A 430 -4.29 -34.88 1.56
N LEU A 431 -4.57 -33.92 0.67
CA LEU A 431 -5.57 -32.89 0.93
C LEU A 431 -6.98 -33.47 1.04
N PHE A 432 -7.35 -34.42 0.20
CA PHE A 432 -8.64 -35.12 0.32
C PHE A 432 -8.71 -36.00 1.58
N GLU A 433 -7.61 -36.64 1.97
CA GLU A 433 -7.51 -37.36 3.24
C GLU A 433 -7.79 -36.42 4.43
N LEU A 434 -7.14 -35.25 4.47
CA LEU A 434 -7.38 -34.25 5.52
C LEU A 434 -8.82 -33.76 5.50
N LEU A 435 -9.36 -33.40 4.33
CA LEU A 435 -10.73 -32.92 4.20
C LEU A 435 -11.76 -33.95 4.69
N THR A 436 -11.55 -35.23 4.39
CA THR A 436 -12.47 -36.31 4.79
C THR A 436 -12.32 -36.76 6.23
N SER A 437 -11.16 -36.50 6.86
CA SER A 437 -10.90 -36.79 8.27
C SER A 437 -11.60 -35.83 9.23
N LEU A 438 -11.94 -34.61 8.79
CA LEU A 438 -12.56 -33.58 9.62
C LEU A 438 -14.10 -33.73 9.65
N PRO A 439 -14.75 -33.55 10.82
CA PRO A 439 -16.19 -33.75 10.98
C PRO A 439 -17.03 -32.72 10.20
N LEU A 440 -18.21 -33.15 9.74
CA LEU A 440 -19.17 -32.32 8.98
C LEU A 440 -20.17 -31.56 9.88
N SER A 441 -20.47 -32.10 11.07
CA SER A 441 -21.38 -31.47 12.02
C SER A 441 -20.98 -31.83 13.44
N LEU A 442 -20.62 -30.81 14.23
CA LEU A 442 -20.64 -30.84 15.68
C LEU A 442 -21.55 -29.70 16.15
N GLU A 443 -22.19 -29.82 17.30
CA GLU A 443 -22.75 -28.66 18.00
C GLU A 443 -21.66 -28.02 18.88
N GLY A 444 -21.59 -26.69 18.92
CA GLY A 444 -20.62 -25.93 19.73
C GLY A 444 -19.38 -25.39 18.99
N SER A 445 -18.42 -24.83 19.73
CA SER A 445 -17.25 -24.11 19.19
C SER A 445 -16.31 -24.95 18.32
N SER A 446 -16.24 -26.27 18.59
CA SER A 446 -15.43 -27.23 17.83
C SER A 446 -15.88 -27.34 16.36
N ALA A 447 -17.16 -27.11 16.08
CA ALA A 447 -17.72 -27.15 14.72
C ALA A 447 -17.24 -26.00 13.83
N ILE A 448 -17.07 -24.81 14.42
CA ILE A 448 -16.59 -23.61 13.71
C ILE A 448 -15.12 -23.83 13.30
N SER A 449 -14.30 -24.36 14.22
CA SER A 449 -12.90 -24.68 13.96
C SER A 449 -12.75 -25.75 12.87
N ALA A 450 -13.55 -26.82 12.93
CA ALA A 450 -13.56 -27.86 11.89
C ALA A 450 -13.98 -27.30 10.52
N ARG A 451 -15.04 -26.48 10.44
CA ARG A 451 -15.49 -25.84 9.19
C ARG A 451 -14.42 -24.92 8.62
N HIS A 452 -13.76 -24.13 9.47
CA HIS A 452 -12.68 -23.25 9.06
C HIS A 452 -11.50 -24.04 8.45
N ALA A 453 -11.07 -25.11 9.13
CA ALA A 453 -10.01 -25.99 8.65
C ALA A 453 -10.36 -26.63 7.30
N ARG A 454 -11.61 -27.12 7.12
CA ARG A 454 -12.08 -27.69 5.85
C ARG A 454 -12.07 -26.68 4.70
N LEU A 455 -12.54 -25.44 4.94
CA LEU A 455 -12.50 -24.36 3.95
C LEU A 455 -11.06 -23.95 3.60
N GLN A 456 -10.16 -23.92 4.59
CA GLN A 456 -8.75 -23.66 4.37
C GLN A 456 -8.08 -24.77 3.55
N ILE A 457 -8.42 -26.05 3.78
CA ILE A 457 -7.94 -27.17 2.95
C ILE A 457 -8.38 -27.00 1.49
N CYS A 458 -9.65 -26.67 1.24
CA CYS A 458 -10.13 -26.37 -0.11
C CYS A 458 -9.40 -25.17 -0.73
N THR A 459 -9.08 -24.16 0.08
CA THR A 459 -8.32 -22.98 -0.36
C THR A 459 -6.87 -23.34 -0.72
N SER A 460 -6.22 -24.20 0.07
CA SER A 460 -4.90 -24.77 -0.25
C SER A 460 -4.94 -25.54 -1.57
N PHE A 461 -6.00 -26.30 -1.82
CA PHE A 461 -6.21 -26.98 -3.11
C PHE A 461 -6.24 -25.98 -4.28
N LEU A 462 -7.04 -24.92 -4.18
CA LEU A 462 -7.12 -23.86 -5.18
C LEU A 462 -5.76 -23.18 -5.44
N ARG A 463 -4.97 -22.94 -4.38
CA ARG A 463 -3.63 -22.35 -4.49
C ARG A 463 -2.66 -23.29 -5.21
N ILE A 464 -2.70 -24.58 -4.90
CA ILE A 464 -1.89 -25.60 -5.59
C ILE A 464 -2.28 -25.70 -7.06
N ALA A 465 -3.58 -25.74 -7.39
CA ALA A 465 -4.06 -25.76 -8.76
C ALA A 465 -3.55 -24.54 -9.57
N ARG A 466 -3.46 -23.36 -8.93
CA ARG A 466 -2.89 -22.16 -9.56
C ARG A 466 -1.39 -22.25 -9.76
N ALA A 467 -0.65 -22.76 -8.78
CA ALA A 467 0.81 -22.76 -8.78
C ALA A 467 1.42 -23.85 -9.68
N SER A 468 0.79 -25.03 -9.71
CA SER A 468 1.22 -26.21 -10.50
C SER A 468 0.97 -26.06 -12.01
N ASP A 469 0.04 -25.19 -12.42
CA ASP A 469 -0.29 -24.85 -13.82
C ASP A 469 -0.64 -26.07 -14.69
N LYS A 470 0.28 -26.57 -15.53
CA LYS A 470 0.03 -27.73 -16.40
C LYS A 470 0.31 -29.07 -15.72
N SER A 471 1.08 -29.11 -14.62
CA SER A 471 1.48 -30.37 -13.98
C SER A 471 0.32 -31.07 -13.27
N ILE A 472 -0.77 -30.36 -12.97
CA ILE A 472 -1.98 -30.92 -12.34
C ILE A 472 -2.96 -31.56 -13.33
N LEU A 473 -2.86 -31.25 -14.63
CA LEU A 473 -3.81 -31.72 -15.65
C LEU A 473 -3.98 -33.25 -15.71
N PRO A 474 -2.92 -34.09 -15.56
CA PRO A 474 -3.07 -35.55 -15.55
C PRO A 474 -3.99 -36.07 -14.42
N HIS A 475 -4.13 -35.32 -13.33
CA HIS A 475 -4.93 -35.71 -12.17
C HIS A 475 -6.38 -35.17 -12.23
N MET A 476 -6.70 -34.29 -13.18
CA MET A 476 -7.99 -33.58 -13.25
C MET A 476 -9.20 -34.50 -13.23
N LYS A 477 -9.15 -35.63 -13.95
CA LYS A 477 -10.24 -36.62 -13.97
C LYS A 477 -10.45 -37.28 -12.62
N GLY A 478 -9.38 -37.77 -11.98
CA GLY A 478 -9.50 -38.42 -10.66
C GLY A 478 -9.98 -37.47 -9.56
N ILE A 479 -9.61 -36.18 -9.66
CA ILE A 479 -10.13 -35.13 -8.76
C ILE A 479 -11.63 -34.95 -8.99
N ALA A 480 -12.09 -34.96 -10.25
CA ALA A 480 -13.50 -34.72 -10.59
C ALA A 480 -14.37 -35.89 -10.11
N ASP A 481 -13.90 -37.12 -10.32
CA ASP A 481 -14.56 -38.33 -9.83
C ASP A 481 -14.68 -38.32 -8.29
N THR A 482 -13.62 -37.91 -7.59
CA THR A 482 -13.62 -37.78 -6.12
C THR A 482 -14.61 -36.70 -5.64
N MET A 483 -14.63 -35.54 -6.31
CA MET A 483 -15.54 -34.45 -5.96
C MET A 483 -17.00 -34.84 -6.19
N ALA A 484 -17.32 -35.51 -7.30
CA ALA A 484 -18.66 -36.01 -7.61
C ALA A 484 -19.11 -37.07 -6.59
N HIS A 485 -18.22 -37.97 -6.19
CA HIS A 485 -18.51 -38.99 -5.17
C HIS A 485 -18.82 -38.34 -3.81
N LEU A 486 -17.98 -37.40 -3.35
CA LEU A 486 -18.20 -36.70 -2.08
C LEU A 486 -19.47 -35.85 -2.09
N GLN A 487 -19.83 -35.27 -3.23
CA GLN A 487 -21.08 -34.54 -3.40
C GLN A 487 -22.29 -35.47 -3.33
N GLY A 488 -22.22 -36.64 -3.97
CA GLY A 488 -23.27 -37.66 -3.93
C GLY A 488 -23.53 -38.21 -2.52
N GLU A 489 -22.49 -38.28 -1.68
CA GLU A 489 -22.60 -38.68 -0.26
C GLU A 489 -23.00 -37.53 0.68
N ALA A 490 -23.26 -36.32 0.17
CA ALA A 490 -23.51 -35.10 0.96
C ALA A 490 -22.39 -34.77 1.96
N ARG A 491 -21.13 -35.10 1.62
CA ARG A 491 -19.92 -34.87 2.44
C ARG A 491 -19.15 -33.59 2.09
N LEU A 492 -19.72 -32.76 1.23
CA LEU A 492 -19.20 -31.45 0.85
C LEU A 492 -20.24 -30.37 1.09
N HIS A 493 -19.86 -29.30 1.78
CA HIS A 493 -20.70 -28.11 1.90
C HIS A 493 -20.69 -27.31 0.58
N ARG A 494 -21.74 -26.51 0.34
CA ARG A 494 -21.82 -25.66 -0.87
C ARG A 494 -20.62 -24.70 -1.00
N GLY A 495 -20.17 -24.11 0.12
CA GLY A 495 -18.97 -23.27 0.14
C GLY A 495 -17.69 -24.00 -0.30
N GLU A 496 -17.51 -25.24 0.15
CA GLU A 496 -16.37 -26.10 -0.21
C GLU A 496 -16.42 -26.49 -1.69
N HIS A 497 -17.60 -26.91 -2.16
CA HIS A 497 -17.85 -27.20 -3.56
C HIS A 497 -17.53 -26.00 -4.46
N ASN A 498 -17.88 -24.78 -4.05
CA ASN A 498 -17.57 -23.57 -4.80
C ASN A 498 -16.05 -23.28 -4.88
N ILE A 499 -15.29 -23.58 -3.83
CA ILE A 499 -13.82 -23.39 -3.84
C ILE A 499 -13.15 -24.46 -4.73
N LEU A 500 -13.57 -25.72 -4.62
CA LEU A 500 -13.09 -26.80 -5.49
C LEU A 500 -13.48 -26.56 -6.95
N GLY A 501 -14.70 -26.09 -7.22
CA GLY A 501 -15.15 -25.67 -8.54
C GLY A 501 -14.31 -24.52 -9.10
N GLU A 502 -13.93 -23.53 -8.28
CA GLU A 502 -12.97 -22.50 -8.69
C GLU A 502 -11.60 -23.10 -9.05
N ALA A 503 -11.12 -24.10 -8.30
CA ALA A 503 -9.88 -24.79 -8.61
C ALA A 503 -9.97 -25.52 -9.97
N PHE A 504 -11.10 -26.13 -10.28
CA PHE A 504 -11.37 -26.73 -11.59
C PHE A 504 -11.35 -25.72 -12.73
N LEU A 505 -11.91 -24.54 -12.53
CA LEU A 505 -11.84 -23.47 -13.52
C LEU A 505 -10.40 -23.01 -13.77
N VAL A 506 -9.58 -22.95 -12.71
CA VAL A 506 -8.14 -22.66 -12.83
C VAL A 506 -7.41 -23.76 -13.62
N MET A 507 -7.68 -25.04 -13.34
CA MET A 507 -7.11 -26.17 -14.08
C MET A 507 -7.55 -26.17 -15.56
N ALA A 508 -8.84 -25.95 -15.82
CA ALA A 508 -9.36 -25.85 -17.18
C ALA A 508 -8.71 -24.66 -17.93
N SER A 509 -8.40 -23.57 -17.21
CA SER A 509 -7.72 -22.41 -17.80
C SER A 509 -6.32 -22.73 -18.33
N SER A 510 -5.60 -23.68 -17.73
CA SER A 510 -4.29 -24.11 -18.22
C SER A 510 -4.36 -25.15 -19.34
N ALA A 511 -5.49 -25.86 -19.48
CA ALA A 511 -5.74 -26.84 -20.54
C ALA A 511 -6.17 -26.21 -21.88
N GLY A 512 -6.96 -25.13 -21.86
CA GLY A 512 -7.39 -24.40 -23.05
C GLY A 512 -8.89 -24.12 -23.11
N ILE A 513 -9.34 -23.35 -24.11
CA ILE A 513 -10.71 -22.81 -24.17
C ILE A 513 -11.79 -23.89 -24.32
N GLN A 514 -11.51 -24.98 -25.04
CA GLN A 514 -12.46 -26.09 -25.19
C GLN A 514 -12.74 -26.78 -23.85
N GLN A 515 -11.68 -27.12 -23.10
CA GLN A 515 -11.80 -27.71 -21.77
C GLN A 515 -12.52 -26.78 -20.80
N GLN A 516 -12.27 -25.46 -20.88
CA GLN A 516 -13.00 -24.46 -20.09
C GLN A 516 -14.50 -24.51 -20.37
N LYS A 517 -14.92 -24.60 -21.64
CA LYS A 517 -16.35 -24.68 -22.01
C LYS A 517 -17.01 -25.94 -21.44
N GLU A 518 -16.36 -27.08 -21.54
CA GLU A 518 -16.88 -28.35 -21.01
C GLU A 518 -17.01 -28.34 -19.48
N VAL A 519 -15.97 -27.87 -18.79
CA VAL A 519 -15.98 -27.76 -17.32
C VAL A 519 -17.01 -26.75 -16.84
N LEU A 520 -17.16 -25.62 -17.51
CA LEU A 520 -18.20 -24.63 -17.19
C LEU A 520 -19.60 -25.18 -17.40
N ALA A 521 -19.83 -25.88 -18.52
CA ALA A 521 -21.12 -26.51 -18.79
C ALA A 521 -21.47 -27.52 -17.68
N TRP A 522 -20.51 -28.36 -17.28
CA TRP A 522 -20.69 -29.33 -16.18
C TRP A 522 -20.96 -28.65 -14.84
N LEU A 523 -20.17 -27.65 -14.44
CA LEU A 523 -20.31 -26.98 -13.14
C LEU A 523 -21.57 -26.11 -13.03
N LEU A 524 -22.03 -25.51 -14.15
CA LEU A 524 -23.17 -24.59 -14.15
C LEU A 524 -24.50 -25.26 -14.51
N GLU A 525 -24.53 -26.55 -14.88
CA GLU A 525 -25.76 -27.20 -15.33
C GLU A 525 -26.86 -27.21 -14.24
N SER A 526 -26.51 -27.67 -13.03
CA SER A 526 -27.45 -27.69 -11.89
C SER A 526 -27.86 -26.27 -11.48
N VAL A 527 -26.90 -25.36 -11.44
CA VAL A 527 -27.13 -23.95 -11.09
C VAL A 527 -28.08 -23.27 -12.09
N ASN A 528 -27.94 -23.54 -13.39
CA ASN A 528 -28.84 -23.02 -14.41
C ASN A 528 -30.28 -23.49 -14.19
N LYS A 529 -30.48 -24.79 -13.90
CA LYS A 529 -31.81 -25.36 -13.62
C LYS A 529 -32.47 -24.72 -12.40
N GLU A 530 -31.73 -24.49 -11.32
CA GLU A 530 -32.26 -23.83 -10.10
C GLU A 530 -32.48 -22.32 -10.32
N TRP A 531 -31.52 -21.63 -10.95
CA TRP A 531 -31.52 -20.17 -11.09
C TRP A 531 -32.63 -19.67 -12.02
N THR A 532 -32.97 -20.44 -13.06
CA THR A 532 -33.97 -20.06 -14.07
C THR A 532 -35.42 -20.35 -13.66
N GLN A 533 -35.65 -21.07 -12.54
CA GLN A 533 -36.99 -21.35 -12.04
C GLN A 533 -37.75 -20.06 -11.71
N LEU A 534 -38.97 -19.94 -12.25
CA LEU A 534 -39.84 -18.78 -12.03
C LEU A 534 -40.48 -18.76 -10.63
N GLU A 535 -40.58 -19.91 -9.96
CA GLU A 535 -41.27 -20.05 -8.67
C GLU A 535 -40.63 -19.19 -7.58
N TRP A 536 -39.32 -19.34 -7.34
CA TRP A 536 -38.61 -18.55 -6.33
C TRP A 536 -38.48 -17.09 -6.76
N GLN A 537 -38.26 -16.83 -8.05
CA GLN A 537 -38.15 -15.46 -8.54
C GLN A 537 -39.47 -14.70 -8.33
N ASN A 538 -40.60 -15.32 -8.62
CA ASN A 538 -41.90 -14.70 -8.43
C ASN A 538 -42.26 -14.58 -6.94
N ALA A 539 -41.87 -15.57 -6.13
CA ALA A 539 -42.11 -15.55 -4.68
C ALA A 539 -41.31 -14.45 -3.95
N TYR A 540 -40.06 -14.21 -4.36
CA TYR A 540 -39.13 -13.37 -3.60
C TYR A 540 -38.73 -12.06 -4.29
N LEU A 541 -38.80 -11.94 -5.63
CA LEU A 541 -38.31 -10.77 -6.38
C LEU A 541 -39.42 -9.92 -7.05
N SER A 542 -40.68 -10.33 -6.96
CA SER A 542 -41.79 -9.59 -7.62
C SER A 542 -42.16 -8.29 -6.92
N ASP A 543 -41.96 -8.22 -5.60
CA ASP A 543 -42.33 -7.07 -4.78
C ASP A 543 -41.32 -6.89 -3.62
N PRO A 544 -41.24 -5.69 -3.02
CA PRO A 544 -40.31 -5.43 -1.91
C PRO A 544 -40.53 -6.30 -0.67
N LEU A 545 -41.75 -6.80 -0.43
CA LEU A 545 -42.08 -7.70 0.69
C LEU A 545 -41.57 -9.12 0.44
N GLY A 546 -41.45 -9.53 -0.83
CA GLY A 546 -40.80 -10.76 -1.28
C GLY A 546 -39.37 -10.87 -0.75
N LEU A 547 -38.61 -9.77 -0.78
CA LEU A 547 -37.23 -9.77 -0.29
C LEU A 547 -37.16 -9.94 1.24
N ILE A 548 -38.14 -9.39 1.97
CA ILE A 548 -38.27 -9.59 3.43
C ILE A 548 -38.52 -11.08 3.74
N ARG A 549 -39.38 -11.75 2.95
CA ARG A 549 -39.59 -13.20 3.06
C ARG A 549 -38.32 -13.98 2.76
N LEU A 550 -37.53 -13.56 1.78
CA LEU A 550 -36.25 -14.21 1.44
C LEU A 550 -35.24 -14.12 2.59
N CYS A 551 -35.11 -12.96 3.23
CA CYS A 551 -34.24 -12.79 4.40
C CYS A 551 -34.68 -13.63 5.62
N SER A 552 -35.91 -14.14 5.62
CA SER A 552 -36.42 -15.04 6.65
C SER A 552 -36.20 -16.53 6.32
N ASP A 553 -35.79 -16.83 5.08
CA ASP A 553 -35.57 -18.19 4.56
C ASP A 553 -34.06 -18.43 4.34
N ALA A 554 -33.36 -18.75 5.43
CA ALA A 554 -31.90 -18.87 5.43
C ALA A 554 -31.34 -19.88 4.39
N PRO A 555 -31.93 -21.08 4.19
CA PRO A 555 -31.46 -22.01 3.16
C PRO A 555 -31.47 -21.43 1.74
N ILE A 556 -32.57 -20.77 1.34
CA ILE A 556 -32.68 -20.17 0.01
C ILE A 556 -31.79 -18.93 -0.11
N MET A 557 -31.75 -18.10 0.93
CA MET A 557 -30.88 -16.92 1.02
C MET A 557 -29.40 -17.29 0.74
N TRP A 558 -28.87 -18.28 1.47
CA TRP A 558 -27.48 -18.73 1.30
C TRP A 558 -27.25 -19.49 0.00
N SER A 559 -28.24 -20.23 -0.50
CA SER A 559 -28.20 -20.85 -1.83
C SER A 559 -27.98 -19.80 -2.93
N ILE A 560 -28.74 -18.70 -2.91
CA ILE A 560 -28.60 -17.58 -3.85
C ILE A 560 -27.22 -16.94 -3.74
N PHE A 561 -26.73 -16.72 -2.51
CA PHE A 561 -25.38 -16.17 -2.29
C PHE A 561 -24.28 -17.06 -2.89
N HIS A 562 -24.35 -18.36 -2.67
CA HIS A 562 -23.39 -19.30 -3.25
C HIS A 562 -23.45 -19.33 -4.78
N ASN A 563 -24.62 -19.18 -5.38
CA ASN A 563 -24.75 -19.12 -6.84
C ASN A 563 -24.13 -17.83 -7.40
N VAL A 564 -24.42 -16.68 -6.82
CA VAL A 564 -23.88 -15.37 -7.28
C VAL A 564 -22.36 -15.30 -7.10
N THR A 565 -21.83 -15.76 -5.96
CA THR A 565 -20.38 -15.82 -5.72
C THR A 565 -19.70 -16.82 -6.65
N PHE A 566 -20.38 -17.91 -7.05
CA PHE A 566 -19.85 -18.84 -8.03
C PHE A 566 -19.83 -18.25 -9.45
N PHE A 567 -20.86 -17.49 -9.84
CA PHE A 567 -20.85 -16.74 -11.11
C PHE A 567 -19.66 -15.78 -11.19
N GLU A 568 -19.38 -15.07 -10.09
CA GLU A 568 -18.22 -14.17 -10.00
C GLU A 568 -16.91 -14.93 -10.23
N LYS A 569 -16.74 -16.07 -9.54
CA LYS A 569 -15.57 -16.95 -9.68
C LYS A 569 -15.43 -17.50 -11.10
N ALA A 570 -16.53 -17.96 -11.69
CA ALA A 570 -16.58 -18.44 -13.07
C ALA A 570 -16.12 -17.37 -14.06
N LEU A 571 -16.64 -16.14 -13.95
CA LEU A 571 -16.21 -15.03 -14.80
C LEU A 571 -14.74 -14.66 -14.58
N ARG A 572 -14.27 -14.59 -13.33
CA ARG A 572 -12.89 -14.21 -12.99
C ARG A 572 -11.85 -15.22 -13.49
N ARG A 573 -12.20 -16.51 -13.57
CA ARG A 573 -11.28 -17.60 -13.93
C ARG A 573 -11.40 -18.07 -15.38
N SER A 574 -12.41 -17.62 -16.10
CA SER A 574 -12.62 -17.97 -17.52
C SER A 574 -11.95 -16.99 -18.46
N GLY A 575 -11.56 -17.47 -19.65
CA GLY A 575 -10.97 -16.65 -20.71
C GLY A 575 -9.46 -16.84 -20.88
N ALA A 576 -8.87 -16.10 -21.82
CA ALA A 576 -7.44 -16.19 -22.13
C ALA A 576 -6.59 -15.38 -21.12
N LYS A 577 -5.55 -16.00 -20.54
CA LYS A 577 -4.56 -15.30 -19.70
C LYS A 577 -3.86 -14.22 -20.56
N LYS A 578 -4.04 -12.94 -20.22
CA LYS A 578 -3.43 -11.76 -20.89
C LYS A 578 -1.89 -11.78 -21.02
N GLY A 579 -1.19 -12.73 -20.38
CA GLY A 579 0.27 -12.76 -20.25
C GLY A 579 1.07 -13.59 -21.29
N ASN A 580 0.43 -14.29 -22.24
CA ASN A 580 1.14 -15.15 -23.21
C ASN A 580 1.02 -14.72 -24.68
N LEU A 581 0.55 -13.51 -24.97
CA LEU A 581 0.67 -12.94 -26.32
C LEU A 581 2.09 -12.40 -26.48
N ASN A 582 3.01 -13.26 -26.91
CA ASN A 582 4.31 -12.82 -27.43
C ASN A 582 4.05 -11.80 -28.55
N LEU A 583 4.53 -10.57 -28.32
CA LEU A 583 4.49 -9.40 -29.20
C LEU A 583 5.36 -9.59 -30.47
N GLN A 584 5.23 -10.70 -31.17
CA GLN A 584 5.97 -10.94 -32.42
C GLN A 584 5.12 -11.32 -33.63
N ASN A 585 3.80 -11.46 -33.49
CA ASN A 585 2.91 -11.48 -34.65
C ASN A 585 1.59 -10.78 -34.29
N PRO A 586 1.25 -9.65 -34.93
CA PRO A 586 -0.11 -9.14 -34.85
C PRO A 586 -0.99 -10.10 -35.64
N LEU A 587 -1.58 -11.09 -34.95
CA LEU A 587 -2.75 -11.77 -35.47
C LEU A 587 -3.77 -10.68 -35.78
N SER A 588 -4.18 -10.61 -37.04
CA SER A 588 -5.17 -9.65 -37.51
C SER A 588 -6.39 -9.66 -36.58
N ALA A 589 -6.94 -8.49 -36.27
CA ALA A 589 -8.09 -8.32 -35.36
C ALA A 589 -9.30 -9.20 -35.75
N THR A 590 -9.32 -9.72 -36.97
CA THR A 590 -10.33 -10.60 -37.53
C THR A 590 -10.29 -12.03 -36.97
N GLU A 591 -9.12 -12.61 -36.63
CA GLU A 591 -9.04 -14.01 -36.15
C GLU A 591 -9.31 -14.18 -34.64
N VAL A 592 -9.11 -13.13 -33.85
CA VAL A 592 -9.46 -13.12 -32.41
C VAL A 592 -10.98 -13.02 -32.21
N SER A 593 -11.71 -12.51 -33.20
CA SER A 593 -13.17 -12.35 -33.15
C SER A 593 -13.96 -13.68 -33.19
N THR A 594 -13.35 -14.77 -33.66
CA THR A 594 -14.07 -16.03 -33.92
C THR A 594 -14.14 -17.01 -32.75
N LEU A 595 -13.36 -16.83 -31.67
CA LEU A 595 -13.42 -17.72 -30.51
C LEU A 595 -14.22 -17.08 -29.37
N ALA A 596 -15.54 -17.25 -29.40
CA ALA A 596 -16.44 -16.77 -28.36
C ALA A 596 -15.97 -17.19 -26.96
N HIS A 597 -15.94 -16.23 -26.03
CA HIS A 597 -15.53 -16.42 -24.65
C HIS A 597 -16.34 -17.57 -24.01
N PRO A 598 -15.73 -18.45 -23.19
CA PRO A 598 -16.42 -19.61 -22.61
C PRO A 598 -17.72 -19.26 -21.86
N MET A 599 -17.75 -18.09 -21.20
CA MET A 599 -18.93 -17.62 -20.46
C MET A 599 -20.04 -17.00 -21.33
N SER A 600 -19.81 -16.75 -22.63
CA SER A 600 -20.77 -16.01 -23.46
C SER A 600 -22.14 -16.69 -23.56
N SER A 601 -22.19 -18.02 -23.65
CA SER A 601 -23.45 -18.79 -23.69
C SER A 601 -24.21 -18.79 -22.35
N HIS A 602 -23.56 -18.41 -21.26
CA HIS A 602 -24.14 -18.44 -19.92
C HIS A 602 -24.72 -17.08 -19.47
N LEU A 603 -24.30 -15.97 -20.08
CA LEU A 603 -24.80 -14.63 -19.72
C LEU A 603 -26.32 -14.46 -19.85
N PRO A 604 -27.00 -14.94 -20.93
CA PRO A 604 -28.41 -14.63 -21.14
C PRO A 604 -29.36 -15.17 -20.06
N TRP A 605 -29.05 -16.32 -19.44
CA TRP A 605 -29.88 -16.87 -18.36
C TRP A 605 -29.40 -16.41 -16.97
N MET A 606 -28.12 -16.06 -16.83
CA MET A 606 -27.51 -15.68 -15.56
C MET A 606 -27.88 -14.25 -15.14
N LEU A 607 -27.72 -13.29 -16.06
CA LEU A 607 -27.78 -11.86 -15.74
C LEU A 607 -29.17 -11.29 -15.45
N PRO A 608 -30.27 -11.67 -16.15
CA PRO A 608 -31.58 -11.05 -15.92
C PRO A 608 -32.13 -11.23 -14.50
N SER A 609 -31.97 -12.41 -13.91
CA SER A 609 -32.39 -12.65 -12.51
C SER A 609 -31.48 -11.95 -11.50
N LEU A 610 -30.19 -11.83 -11.80
CA LEU A 610 -29.25 -11.06 -10.98
C LEU A 610 -29.60 -9.56 -10.98
N LEU A 611 -29.95 -8.98 -12.14
CA LEU A 611 -30.38 -7.59 -12.24
C LEU A 611 -31.65 -7.33 -11.41
N ARG A 612 -32.64 -8.24 -11.46
CA ARG A 612 -33.84 -8.14 -10.62
C ARG A 612 -33.53 -8.22 -9.12
N LEU A 613 -32.60 -9.10 -8.72
CA LEU A 613 -32.14 -9.20 -7.34
C LEU A 613 -31.46 -7.91 -6.87
N ILE A 614 -30.54 -7.36 -7.67
CA ILE A 614 -29.85 -6.10 -7.36
C ILE A 614 -30.85 -4.93 -7.28
N CYS A 615 -31.79 -4.85 -8.23
CA CYS A 615 -32.84 -3.85 -8.23
C CYS A 615 -33.68 -3.91 -6.95
N SER A 616 -34.06 -5.12 -6.53
CA SER A 616 -34.83 -5.36 -5.31
C SER A 616 -34.05 -4.92 -4.07
N ILE A 617 -32.75 -5.25 -4.00
CA ILE A 617 -31.88 -4.82 -2.91
C ILE A 617 -31.75 -3.30 -2.86
N HIS A 618 -31.54 -2.62 -3.99
CA HIS A 618 -31.44 -1.16 -4.03
C HIS A 618 -32.73 -0.48 -3.55
N SER A 619 -33.90 -1.07 -3.84
CA SER A 619 -35.18 -0.52 -3.44
C SER A 619 -35.39 -0.48 -1.92
N LEU A 620 -34.67 -1.30 -1.14
CA LEU A 620 -34.77 -1.31 0.33
C LEU A 620 -34.42 0.04 0.97
N TRP A 621 -33.57 0.83 0.31
CA TRP A 621 -33.17 2.15 0.79
C TRP A 621 -34.19 3.26 0.43
N ALA A 622 -35.17 2.98 -0.43
CA ALA A 622 -36.21 3.96 -0.75
C ALA A 622 -37.12 4.21 0.48
N GLN A 623 -37.39 5.48 0.78
CA GLN A 623 -38.13 5.90 1.98
C GLN A 623 -39.45 5.16 2.25
N PRO A 624 -40.33 4.90 1.25
CA PRO A 624 -41.57 4.15 1.48
C PRO A 624 -41.31 2.71 1.94
N ILE A 625 -40.30 2.05 1.38
CA ILE A 625 -39.96 0.66 1.67
C ILE A 625 -39.23 0.58 3.01
N PHE A 626 -38.23 1.45 3.24
CA PHE A 626 -37.45 1.48 4.47
C PHE A 626 -38.32 1.55 5.74
N ARG A 627 -39.39 2.35 5.70
CA ARG A 627 -40.34 2.49 6.82
C ARG A 627 -41.17 1.23 7.09
N SER A 628 -41.35 0.37 6.09
CA SER A 628 -42.09 -0.89 6.20
C SER A 628 -41.22 -2.08 6.64
N LEU A 629 -39.90 -1.90 6.76
CA LEU A 629 -38.99 -2.99 7.09
C LEU A 629 -39.04 -3.40 8.57
N PRO A 630 -38.94 -4.71 8.87
CA PRO A 630 -38.73 -5.21 10.23
C PRO A 630 -37.52 -4.59 10.93
N ALA A 631 -37.51 -4.61 12.26
CA ALA A 631 -36.43 -4.01 13.05
C ALA A 631 -35.07 -4.65 12.75
N GLU A 632 -35.05 -5.98 12.54
CA GLU A 632 -33.86 -6.76 12.22
C GLU A 632 -33.25 -6.34 10.88
N LEU A 633 -34.07 -6.14 9.84
CA LEU A 633 -33.59 -5.67 8.53
C LEU A 633 -33.09 -4.23 8.61
N ARG A 634 -33.77 -3.35 9.35
CA ARG A 634 -33.32 -1.96 9.53
C ARG A 634 -31.98 -1.90 10.27
N ALA A 635 -31.78 -2.73 11.27
CA ALA A 635 -30.51 -2.84 11.98
C ALA A 635 -29.40 -3.39 11.04
N ALA A 636 -29.72 -4.37 10.20
CA ALA A 636 -28.79 -4.93 9.23
C ALA A 636 -28.29 -3.90 8.18
N MET A 637 -29.06 -2.86 7.89
CA MET A 637 -28.66 -1.80 6.97
C MET A 637 -27.61 -0.84 7.54
N THR A 638 -27.40 -0.81 8.85
CA THR A 638 -26.38 0.04 9.48
C THR A 638 -24.95 -0.44 9.18
N ILE A 639 -23.98 0.47 9.21
CA ILE A 639 -22.56 0.15 9.01
C ILE A 639 -22.08 -0.77 10.15
N SER A 640 -21.46 -1.91 9.80
CA SER A 640 -20.98 -2.87 10.80
C SER A 640 -19.83 -2.29 11.63
N HIS A 641 -19.68 -2.71 12.88
CA HIS A 641 -18.57 -2.28 13.74
C HIS A 641 -17.18 -2.48 13.11
N VAL A 642 -16.98 -3.54 12.31
CA VAL A 642 -15.72 -3.81 11.59
C VAL A 642 -15.47 -2.78 10.49
N GLU A 643 -16.51 -2.33 9.80
CA GLU A 643 -16.40 -1.25 8.81
C GLU A 643 -16.17 0.09 9.50
N GLN A 644 -16.79 0.33 10.66
CA GLN A 644 -16.58 1.55 11.44
C GLN A 644 -15.11 1.69 11.88
N THR A 645 -14.52 0.63 12.46
CA THR A 645 -13.09 0.65 12.83
C THR A 645 -12.19 0.81 11.61
N SER A 646 -12.53 0.18 10.48
CA SER A 646 -11.80 0.37 9.22
C SER A 646 -11.89 1.80 8.67
N LEU A 647 -13.03 2.49 8.83
CA LEU A 647 -13.18 3.89 8.41
C LEU A 647 -12.37 4.84 9.29
N LEU A 648 -12.26 4.56 10.59
CA LEU A 648 -11.46 5.33 11.54
C LEU A 648 -9.95 5.11 11.39
N GLY A 649 -9.53 4.12 10.60
CA GLY A 649 -8.12 3.72 10.51
C GLY A 649 -7.59 3.07 11.79
N GLU A 650 -8.46 2.77 12.76
CA GLU A 650 -8.13 1.97 13.93
C GLU A 650 -7.78 0.57 13.42
N GLY A 651 -6.54 0.14 13.68
CA GLY A 651 -6.00 -1.11 13.18
C GLY A 651 -6.88 -2.30 13.55
N VAL A 652 -7.73 -2.74 12.61
CA VAL A 652 -8.19 -4.13 12.62
C VAL A 652 -6.91 -4.95 12.57
N SER A 653 -6.76 -5.91 13.47
CA SER A 653 -5.76 -6.97 13.38
C SER A 653 -5.96 -7.71 12.04
N LYS A 654 -5.47 -7.13 10.95
CA LYS A 654 -5.69 -7.59 9.59
C LYS A 654 -4.87 -8.86 9.41
N LEU A 655 -5.57 -9.99 9.32
CA LEU A 655 -5.10 -11.18 8.62
C LEU A 655 -4.55 -10.74 7.25
N SER A 656 -3.42 -11.32 6.87
CA SER A 656 -2.57 -10.89 5.77
C SER A 656 -3.31 -10.66 4.43
N LYS A 657 -2.84 -9.71 3.61
CA LYS A 657 -3.46 -9.32 2.31
C LYS A 657 -3.65 -10.47 1.29
N GLY A 658 -2.99 -11.62 1.46
CA GLY A 658 -3.24 -12.82 0.65
C GLY A 658 -4.50 -13.60 1.02
N GLN A 659 -5.12 -13.27 2.17
CA GLN A 659 -6.33 -13.89 2.69
C GLN A 659 -7.60 -13.08 2.38
N LEU A 660 -7.52 -11.75 2.23
CA LEU A 660 -8.67 -10.86 2.08
C LEU A 660 -9.52 -11.07 0.81
N SER A 661 -8.91 -11.41 -0.34
CA SER A 661 -9.68 -11.59 -1.60
C SER A 661 -10.52 -12.88 -1.65
N LEU A 662 -10.31 -13.81 -0.71
CA LEU A 662 -11.00 -15.11 -0.70
C LEU A 662 -11.70 -15.40 0.63
N LEU A 663 -11.29 -14.76 1.74
CA LEU A 663 -11.95 -14.89 3.05
C LEU A 663 -13.15 -13.97 3.26
N GLU A 664 -13.36 -12.91 2.47
CA GLU A 664 -14.63 -12.15 2.55
C GLU A 664 -15.85 -13.04 2.22
N GLY A 665 -15.65 -14.13 1.47
CA GLY A 665 -16.66 -15.17 1.27
C GLY A 665 -16.77 -16.20 2.40
N SER A 666 -15.75 -16.35 3.27
CA SER A 666 -15.71 -17.41 4.30
C SER A 666 -15.75 -16.93 5.75
N SER A 667 -15.59 -15.63 6.03
CA SER A 667 -16.00 -15.05 7.33
C SER A 667 -17.52 -14.97 7.47
N MET A 668 -18.27 -15.21 6.39
CA MET A 668 -19.73 -15.23 6.37
C MET A 668 -20.31 -16.42 7.15
N GLU A 669 -19.52 -17.44 7.46
CA GLU A 669 -19.96 -18.67 8.09
C GLU A 669 -19.45 -18.87 9.53
N THR A 670 -18.67 -17.92 10.08
CA THR A 670 -18.07 -18.05 11.43
C THR A 670 -19.04 -17.81 12.59
N ASN A 671 -20.28 -17.42 12.32
CA ASN A 671 -21.34 -17.34 13.33
C ASN A 671 -22.39 -18.43 13.04
N LYS A 672 -22.46 -19.48 13.86
CA LYS A 672 -23.61 -20.42 13.83
C LYS A 672 -24.58 -20.09 14.96
N GLU A 673 -25.82 -19.79 14.59
CA GLU A 673 -27.08 -20.41 15.09
C GLU A 673 -27.25 -20.66 16.61
N GLY A 674 -26.63 -19.87 17.48
CA GLY A 674 -26.73 -20.08 18.94
C GLY A 674 -26.54 -18.85 19.82
N CYS A 675 -26.43 -17.66 19.22
CA CYS A 675 -26.42 -16.40 19.96
C CYS A 675 -27.67 -15.63 19.56
N THR A 676 -28.47 -15.18 20.53
CA THR A 676 -29.77 -14.51 20.37
C THR A 676 -29.72 -13.14 19.65
N GLY A 677 -28.64 -12.86 18.89
CA GLY A 677 -28.46 -11.74 17.96
C GLY A 677 -28.10 -12.13 16.51
N SER A 678 -28.33 -13.39 16.10
CA SER A 678 -27.79 -14.01 14.86
C SER A 678 -28.34 -13.46 13.54
N ASN A 679 -29.63 -13.08 13.43
CA ASN A 679 -30.22 -12.83 12.10
C ASN A 679 -29.75 -11.50 11.44
N GLU A 680 -29.46 -10.47 12.24
CA GLU A 680 -29.09 -9.14 11.72
C GLU A 680 -27.74 -9.16 10.98
N ASN A 681 -26.70 -9.71 11.61
CA ASN A 681 -25.36 -9.75 11.01
C ASN A 681 -25.35 -10.62 9.76
N ASP A 682 -26.07 -11.74 9.78
CA ASP A 682 -26.18 -12.64 8.63
C ASP A 682 -26.87 -11.96 7.44
N ILE A 683 -27.98 -11.24 7.69
CA ILE A 683 -28.67 -10.45 6.65
C ILE A 683 -27.78 -9.30 6.15
N ARG A 684 -27.09 -8.57 7.04
CA ARG A 684 -26.16 -7.48 6.66
C ARG A 684 -25.08 -8.00 5.72
N ASN A 685 -24.45 -9.08 6.13
CA ASN A 685 -23.39 -9.78 5.42
C ASN A 685 -23.89 -10.30 4.06
N TRP A 686 -25.08 -10.87 4.03
CA TRP A 686 -25.71 -11.34 2.81
C TRP A 686 -26.03 -10.19 1.84
N LEU A 687 -26.65 -9.09 2.31
CA LEU A 687 -26.96 -7.91 1.48
C LEU A 687 -25.69 -7.31 0.87
N LYS A 688 -24.64 -7.15 1.69
CA LYS A 688 -23.33 -6.69 1.24
C LYS A 688 -22.72 -7.66 0.23
N GLY A 689 -22.71 -8.95 0.56
CA GLY A 689 -22.13 -10.00 -0.27
C GLY A 689 -22.81 -10.13 -1.64
N ILE A 690 -24.14 -10.11 -1.70
CA ILE A 690 -24.88 -10.10 -2.97
C ILE A 690 -24.60 -8.83 -3.77
N ARG A 691 -24.52 -7.66 -3.13
CA ARG A 691 -24.20 -6.42 -3.82
C ARG A 691 -22.80 -6.45 -4.41
N ASP A 692 -21.79 -6.78 -3.60
CA ASP A 692 -20.39 -6.78 -3.99
C ASP A 692 -20.14 -7.84 -5.08
N SER A 693 -20.59 -9.07 -4.87
CA SER A 693 -20.45 -10.14 -5.87
C SER A 693 -21.30 -9.89 -7.11
N GLY A 694 -22.53 -9.39 -6.96
CA GLY A 694 -23.40 -9.04 -8.08
C GLY A 694 -22.82 -7.92 -8.95
N TYR A 695 -22.26 -6.88 -8.34
CA TYR A 695 -21.54 -5.84 -9.06
C TYR A 695 -20.29 -6.38 -9.76
N ASN A 696 -19.50 -7.25 -9.11
CA ASN A 696 -18.36 -7.91 -9.75
C ASN A 696 -18.80 -8.77 -10.95
N VAL A 697 -19.89 -9.53 -10.84
CA VAL A 697 -20.44 -10.33 -11.95
C VAL A 697 -20.79 -9.42 -13.12
N LEU A 698 -21.49 -8.32 -12.90
CA LEU A 698 -21.83 -7.37 -13.95
C LEU A 698 -20.57 -6.72 -14.57
N GLY A 699 -19.66 -6.22 -13.74
CA GLY A 699 -18.41 -5.61 -14.18
C GLY A 699 -17.54 -6.54 -15.02
N LEU A 700 -17.31 -7.77 -14.54
CA LEU A 700 -16.55 -8.79 -15.27
C LEU A 700 -17.27 -9.23 -16.55
N SER A 701 -18.61 -9.30 -16.55
CA SER A 701 -19.39 -9.62 -17.75
C SER A 701 -19.21 -8.56 -18.84
N THR A 702 -19.07 -7.26 -18.48
CA THR A 702 -18.82 -6.21 -19.47
C THR A 702 -17.50 -6.43 -20.24
N MET A 703 -16.51 -7.07 -19.61
CA MET A 703 -15.20 -7.35 -20.23
C MET A 703 -15.25 -8.47 -21.28
N ILE A 704 -16.35 -9.22 -21.36
CA ILE A 704 -16.57 -10.23 -22.41
C ILE A 704 -16.85 -9.56 -23.77
N GLY A 705 -17.27 -8.29 -23.78
CA GLY A 705 -17.50 -7.51 -24.99
C GLY A 705 -18.92 -7.68 -25.54
N GLU A 706 -19.06 -7.85 -26.85
CA GLU A 706 -20.35 -7.79 -27.56
C GLU A 706 -21.43 -8.73 -26.98
N SER A 707 -21.06 -9.92 -26.48
CA SER A 707 -22.02 -10.85 -25.89
C SER A 707 -22.79 -10.25 -24.72
N PHE A 708 -22.16 -9.39 -23.92
CA PHE A 708 -22.84 -8.70 -22.81
C PHE A 708 -23.85 -7.68 -23.34
N PHE A 709 -23.42 -6.83 -24.27
CA PHE A 709 -24.26 -5.75 -24.80
C PHE A 709 -25.42 -6.26 -25.67
N GLN A 710 -25.31 -7.46 -26.25
CA GLN A 710 -26.38 -8.09 -27.03
C GLN A 710 -27.38 -8.86 -26.16
N CYS A 711 -26.97 -9.38 -25.00
CA CYS A 711 -27.84 -10.23 -24.17
C CYS A 711 -28.78 -9.44 -23.24
N LEU A 712 -28.50 -8.16 -22.98
CA LEU A 712 -29.28 -7.30 -22.08
C LEU A 712 -29.74 -6.02 -22.78
N LYS A 713 -30.88 -5.48 -22.35
CA LYS A 713 -31.33 -4.15 -22.78
C LYS A 713 -30.75 -3.08 -21.86
N SER A 714 -30.27 -1.98 -22.44
CA SER A 714 -29.69 -0.88 -21.66
C SER A 714 -30.69 -0.24 -20.69
N SER A 715 -31.98 -0.23 -21.02
CA SER A 715 -33.05 0.24 -20.14
C SER A 715 -33.16 -0.56 -18.84
N ASP A 716 -33.06 -1.88 -18.94
CA ASP A 716 -33.27 -2.79 -17.81
C ASP A 716 -32.08 -2.71 -16.85
N VAL A 717 -30.86 -2.58 -17.41
CA VAL A 717 -29.65 -2.35 -16.64
C VAL A 717 -29.66 -0.99 -15.95
N ALA A 718 -30.07 0.07 -16.66
CA ALA A 718 -30.17 1.40 -16.07
C ALA A 718 -31.21 1.47 -14.95
N LEU A 719 -32.37 0.84 -15.13
CA LEU A 719 -33.40 0.76 -14.10
C LEU A 719 -32.89 -0.02 -12.87
N ALA A 720 -32.26 -1.18 -13.07
CA ALA A 720 -31.78 -2.01 -11.97
C ALA A 720 -30.67 -1.32 -11.16
N LEU A 721 -29.72 -0.66 -11.81
CA LEU A 721 -28.56 -0.08 -11.15
C LEU A 721 -28.81 1.32 -10.60
N LEU A 722 -29.58 2.14 -11.32
CA LEU A 722 -29.66 3.59 -11.06
C LEU A 722 -31.07 4.07 -10.74
N GLY A 723 -32.08 3.21 -10.83
CA GLY A 723 -33.48 3.56 -10.52
C GLY A 723 -33.68 4.11 -9.10
N ASN A 724 -32.87 3.65 -8.14
CA ASN A 724 -32.92 4.09 -6.73
C ASN A 724 -31.65 4.84 -6.28
N VAL A 725 -30.85 5.37 -7.22
CA VAL A 725 -29.54 5.99 -6.89
C VAL A 725 -29.64 7.11 -5.85
N GLN A 726 -30.74 7.87 -5.85
CA GLN A 726 -30.97 8.99 -4.93
C GLN A 726 -31.12 8.58 -3.47
N SER A 727 -31.52 7.33 -3.22
CA SER A 727 -31.71 6.80 -1.86
C SER A 727 -30.51 5.98 -1.37
N MET A 728 -29.55 5.67 -2.22
CA MET A 728 -28.42 4.78 -1.86
C MET A 728 -27.38 5.49 -1.00
N ASP A 729 -26.83 4.77 -0.02
CA ASP A 729 -25.65 5.17 0.75
C ASP A 729 -24.43 5.48 -0.16
N PHE A 730 -23.56 6.39 0.27
CA PHE A 730 -22.36 6.77 -0.49
C PHE A 730 -21.42 5.59 -0.72
N ARG A 731 -21.29 4.69 0.26
CA ARG A 731 -20.49 3.47 0.12
C ARG A 731 -21.00 2.55 -1.00
N HIS A 732 -22.32 2.48 -1.23
CA HIS A 732 -22.91 1.66 -2.28
C HIS A 732 -22.69 2.27 -3.65
N ILE A 733 -22.88 3.58 -3.79
CA ILE A 733 -22.63 4.31 -5.04
C ILE A 733 -21.15 4.21 -5.41
N ARG A 734 -20.25 4.37 -4.44
CA ARG A 734 -18.80 4.18 -4.63
C ARG A 734 -18.48 2.79 -5.21
N GLN A 735 -19.03 1.72 -4.61
CA GLN A 735 -18.81 0.35 -5.10
C GLN A 735 -19.42 0.13 -6.49
N LEU A 736 -20.61 0.69 -6.77
CA LEU A 736 -21.26 0.60 -8.08
C LEU A 736 -20.39 1.25 -9.17
N ILE A 737 -19.83 2.44 -8.90
CA ILE A 737 -18.92 3.12 -9.81
C ILE A 737 -17.67 2.26 -10.06
N HIS A 738 -17.05 1.81 -8.98
CA HIS A 738 -15.78 1.08 -9.03
C HIS A 738 -15.90 -0.26 -9.77
N LEU A 739 -16.91 -1.05 -9.42
CA LEU A 739 -17.03 -2.45 -9.85
C LEU A 739 -17.84 -2.63 -11.12
N VAL A 740 -18.78 -1.71 -11.45
CA VAL A 740 -19.64 -1.85 -12.64
C VAL A 740 -19.35 -0.78 -13.67
N LEU A 741 -19.48 0.50 -13.29
CA LEU A 741 -19.48 1.58 -14.28
C LEU A 741 -18.10 1.83 -14.90
N ILE A 742 -17.01 1.77 -14.12
CA ILE A 742 -15.65 1.89 -14.65
C ILE A 742 -15.34 0.76 -15.65
N PRO A 743 -15.54 -0.54 -15.33
CA PRO A 743 -15.38 -1.61 -16.31
C PRO A 743 -16.28 -1.47 -17.55
N LEU A 744 -17.53 -1.03 -17.36
CA LEU A 744 -18.48 -0.82 -18.45
C LEU A 744 -18.01 0.28 -19.40
N VAL A 745 -17.59 1.44 -18.89
CA VAL A 745 -17.00 2.53 -19.69
C VAL A 745 -15.75 2.08 -20.43
N LYS A 746 -14.92 1.23 -19.80
CA LYS A 746 -13.73 0.64 -20.43
C LYS A 746 -14.06 -0.43 -21.47
N SER A 747 -15.25 -0.99 -21.51
CA SER A 747 -15.56 -2.12 -22.41
C SER A 747 -16.61 -1.79 -23.45
N CYS A 748 -17.33 -0.67 -23.30
CA CYS A 748 -18.40 -0.26 -24.21
C CYS A 748 -17.85 0.16 -25.58
N PRO A 749 -18.32 -0.46 -26.68
CA PRO A 749 -17.87 -0.13 -28.02
C PRO A 749 -18.48 1.22 -28.49
N PRO A 750 -17.78 1.99 -29.35
CA PRO A 750 -18.19 3.35 -29.73
C PRO A 750 -19.60 3.48 -30.30
N ASN A 751 -20.07 2.47 -31.04
CA ASN A 751 -21.40 2.43 -31.63
C ASN A 751 -22.54 2.28 -30.60
N LEU A 752 -22.23 1.93 -29.35
CA LEU A 752 -23.21 1.72 -28.29
C LEU A 752 -23.15 2.80 -27.19
N TRP A 753 -22.30 3.82 -27.34
CA TRP A 753 -22.14 4.87 -26.32
C TRP A 753 -23.45 5.61 -26.03
N GLU A 754 -24.19 6.02 -27.05
CA GLU A 754 -25.47 6.71 -26.89
C GLU A 754 -26.51 5.82 -26.20
N GLU A 755 -26.68 4.57 -26.67
CA GLU A 755 -27.67 3.66 -26.12
C GLU A 755 -27.40 3.26 -24.66
N TRP A 756 -26.13 3.10 -24.28
CA TRP A 756 -25.72 2.58 -22.97
C TRP A 756 -25.18 3.65 -22.03
N LEU A 757 -24.17 4.40 -22.44
CA LEU A 757 -23.46 5.30 -21.53
C LEU A 757 -24.31 6.52 -21.18
N GLU A 758 -25.11 7.05 -22.10
CA GLU A 758 -25.98 8.19 -21.78
C GLU A 758 -27.00 7.84 -20.68
N LYS A 759 -27.71 6.71 -20.84
CA LYS A 759 -28.73 6.25 -19.88
C LYS A 759 -28.15 5.91 -18.50
N LEU A 760 -26.90 5.42 -18.46
CA LEU A 760 -26.25 5.03 -17.21
C LEU A 760 -25.53 6.19 -16.52
N LEU A 761 -24.83 7.05 -17.26
CA LEU A 761 -24.01 8.10 -16.67
C LEU A 761 -24.84 9.33 -16.28
N CYS A 762 -25.94 9.61 -16.97
CA CYS A 762 -26.76 10.80 -16.69
C CYS A 762 -27.34 10.82 -15.26
N PRO A 763 -28.15 9.83 -14.82
CA PRO A 763 -28.71 9.86 -13.46
C PRO A 763 -27.63 9.79 -12.38
N LEU A 764 -26.51 9.11 -12.64
CA LEU A 764 -25.36 9.07 -11.74
C LEU A 764 -24.75 10.46 -11.55
N PHE A 765 -24.34 11.13 -12.65
CA PHE A 765 -23.65 12.41 -12.55
C PHE A 765 -24.55 13.50 -11.99
N VAL A 766 -25.84 13.52 -12.35
CA VAL A 766 -26.81 14.45 -11.75
C VAL A 766 -26.89 14.26 -10.24
N HIS A 767 -27.06 13.02 -9.76
CA HIS A 767 -27.15 12.75 -8.34
C HIS A 767 -25.84 13.06 -7.60
N CYS A 768 -24.71 12.56 -8.10
CA CYS A 768 -23.41 12.79 -7.46
C CYS A 768 -23.02 14.26 -7.44
N GLN A 769 -23.34 15.04 -8.48
CA GLN A 769 -23.11 16.48 -8.47
C GLN A 769 -23.88 17.15 -7.33
N GLN A 770 -25.17 16.85 -7.17
CA GLN A 770 -26.01 17.43 -6.13
C GLN A 770 -25.58 16.99 -4.72
N ALA A 771 -25.34 15.69 -4.52
CA ALA A 771 -24.99 15.11 -3.24
C ALA A 771 -23.61 15.58 -2.76
N LEU A 772 -22.59 15.54 -3.63
CA LEU A 772 -21.24 16.00 -3.28
C LEU A 772 -21.23 17.50 -2.98
N LYS A 773 -21.91 18.31 -3.79
CA LYS A 773 -22.03 19.75 -3.55
C LYS A 773 -22.64 20.05 -2.19
N PHE A 774 -23.76 19.39 -1.88
CA PHE A 774 -24.44 19.56 -0.58
C PHE A 774 -23.51 19.17 0.57
N SER A 775 -22.95 17.96 0.56
CA SER A 775 -22.11 17.47 1.66
C SER A 775 -20.80 18.23 1.84
N TRP A 776 -20.12 18.63 0.75
CA TRP A 776 -18.94 19.49 0.85
C TRP A 776 -19.28 20.90 1.33
N SER A 777 -20.39 21.48 0.89
CA SER A 777 -20.82 22.79 1.38
C SER A 777 -21.16 22.76 2.87
N SER A 778 -21.82 21.69 3.34
CA SER A 778 -22.11 21.46 4.75
C SER A 778 -20.83 21.26 5.56
N LEU A 779 -19.84 20.51 5.04
CA LEU A 779 -18.55 20.33 5.72
C LEU A 779 -17.80 21.65 5.89
N LEU A 780 -17.76 22.47 4.83
CA LEU A 780 -17.02 23.73 4.81
C LEU A 780 -17.69 24.84 5.63
N SER A 781 -19.02 24.82 5.78
CA SER A 781 -19.77 25.86 6.50
C SER A 781 -20.16 25.47 7.93
N GLU A 782 -20.58 24.23 8.15
CA GLU A 782 -21.10 23.73 9.43
C GLU A 782 -20.15 22.74 10.13
N GLY A 783 -19.07 22.28 9.46
CA GLY A 783 -18.15 21.27 10.00
C GLY A 783 -18.70 19.83 9.95
N ARG A 784 -19.85 19.61 9.30
CA ARG A 784 -20.53 18.30 9.18
C ARG A 784 -20.84 17.95 7.75
N THR A 785 -20.61 16.71 7.33
CA THR A 785 -20.85 16.32 5.94
C THR A 785 -22.30 15.88 5.64
N LYS A 786 -23.05 15.40 6.65
CA LYS A 786 -24.44 14.93 6.52
C LYS A 786 -24.59 13.90 5.38
N VAL A 787 -23.83 12.80 5.44
CA VAL A 787 -23.93 11.69 4.48
C VAL A 787 -25.22 10.88 4.70
N PRO A 788 -25.74 10.18 3.67
CA PRO A 788 -26.94 9.34 3.80
C PRO A 788 -26.72 8.05 4.63
N ASP A 789 -25.46 7.62 4.81
CA ASP A 789 -25.10 6.36 5.48
C ASP A 789 -25.51 6.33 6.97
N ILE A 790 -25.99 5.17 7.45
CA ILE A 790 -26.51 5.00 8.83
C ILE A 790 -25.48 4.29 9.73
N PHE A 791 -25.01 4.96 10.78
CA PHE A 791 -23.94 4.46 11.67
C PHE A 791 -24.40 3.70 12.92
N GLY A 792 -25.71 3.58 13.16
CA GLY A 792 -26.25 3.02 14.41
C GLY A 792 -26.08 3.98 15.60
N ASN A 793 -26.09 3.47 16.83
CA ASN A 793 -25.88 4.25 18.05
C ASN A 793 -24.43 4.03 18.55
N PRO A 794 -23.43 4.77 18.05
CA PRO A 794 -22.05 4.60 18.47
C PRO A 794 -21.92 5.06 19.92
N SER A 795 -21.60 4.14 20.81
CA SER A 795 -21.30 4.45 22.21
C SER A 795 -20.03 5.30 22.29
N GLY A 796 -20.19 6.63 22.34
CA GLY A 796 -19.15 7.58 22.76
C GLY A 796 -18.33 8.22 21.63
N LEU A 797 -18.42 9.56 21.60
CA LEU A 797 -17.71 10.57 20.79
C LEU A 797 -18.28 10.79 19.38
N GLU A 798 -19.17 11.77 19.31
CA GLU A 798 -19.68 12.44 18.10
C GLU A 798 -18.59 12.71 17.04
N LEU A 799 -17.37 13.01 17.49
CA LEU A 799 -16.16 13.17 16.68
C LEU A 799 -15.84 11.95 15.80
N LYS A 800 -16.02 10.71 16.30
CA LYS A 800 -15.77 9.49 15.51
C LYS A 800 -16.73 9.40 14.34
N VAL A 801 -18.00 9.77 14.56
CA VAL A 801 -19.00 9.81 13.49
C VAL A 801 -18.61 10.86 12.45
N GLU A 802 -18.25 12.08 12.87
CA GLU A 802 -17.76 13.14 11.96
C GLU A 802 -16.64 12.65 11.03
N VAL A 803 -15.61 12.03 11.61
CA VAL A 803 -14.47 11.50 10.85
C VAL A 803 -14.92 10.43 9.84
N MET A 804 -15.85 9.56 10.24
CA MET A 804 -16.36 8.50 9.36
C MET A 804 -17.23 9.07 8.23
N GLU A 805 -18.08 10.07 8.50
CA GLU A 805 -18.86 10.73 7.45
C GLU A 805 -17.95 11.46 6.46
N GLU A 806 -16.93 12.18 6.95
CA GLU A 806 -15.93 12.83 6.11
C GLU A 806 -15.18 11.82 5.25
N LYS A 807 -14.82 10.66 5.82
CA LYS A 807 -14.16 9.59 5.09
C LYS A 807 -15.02 9.08 3.93
N LEU A 808 -16.32 8.86 4.15
CA LEU A 808 -17.27 8.42 3.12
C LEU A 808 -17.47 9.47 2.02
N LEU A 809 -17.57 10.75 2.38
CA LEU A 809 -17.64 11.86 1.42
C LEU A 809 -16.40 11.88 0.52
N ARG A 810 -15.21 11.81 1.12
CA ARG A 810 -13.94 11.78 0.37
C ARG A 810 -13.86 10.54 -0.52
N ASP A 811 -14.24 9.37 -0.02
CA ASP A 811 -14.18 8.13 -0.79
C ASP A 811 -15.10 8.16 -2.03
N LEU A 812 -16.33 8.68 -1.92
CA LEU A 812 -17.22 8.85 -3.09
C LEU A 812 -16.67 9.91 -4.06
N THR A 813 -16.19 11.05 -3.53
CA THR A 813 -15.59 12.13 -4.33
C THR A 813 -14.42 11.61 -5.18
N ARG A 814 -13.52 10.86 -4.55
CA ARG A 814 -12.34 10.24 -5.20
C ARG A 814 -12.73 9.25 -6.27
N GLU A 815 -13.85 8.55 -6.11
CA GLU A 815 -14.31 7.53 -7.06
C GLU A 815 -15.00 8.15 -8.28
N ILE A 816 -15.81 9.19 -8.08
CA ILE A 816 -16.36 9.98 -9.20
C ILE A 816 -15.25 10.66 -9.99
N CYS A 817 -14.25 11.26 -9.32
CA CYS A 817 -13.09 11.83 -10.01
C CYS A 817 -12.26 10.76 -10.74
N LEU A 818 -12.20 9.53 -10.21
CA LEU A 818 -11.57 8.41 -10.89
C LEU A 818 -12.32 8.03 -12.17
N LEU A 819 -13.65 7.98 -12.13
CA LEU A 819 -14.47 7.73 -13.31
C LEU A 819 -14.21 8.79 -14.40
N LEU A 820 -14.15 10.07 -14.03
CA LEU A 820 -13.78 11.17 -14.95
C LEU A 820 -12.37 10.98 -15.54
N SER A 821 -11.40 10.60 -14.70
CA SER A 821 -10.04 10.30 -15.15
C SER A 821 -9.99 9.12 -16.13
N VAL A 822 -10.79 8.07 -15.91
CA VAL A 822 -10.91 6.92 -16.82
C VAL A 822 -11.53 7.33 -18.16
N LEU A 823 -12.58 8.16 -18.13
CA LEU A 823 -13.19 8.74 -19.33
C LEU A 823 -12.18 9.58 -20.13
N ALA A 824 -11.27 10.27 -19.44
CA ALA A 824 -10.19 11.07 -20.01
C ALA A 824 -8.94 10.29 -20.44
N SER A 825 -8.91 8.97 -20.25
CA SER A 825 -7.72 8.17 -20.59
C SER A 825 -7.37 8.29 -22.08
N PRO A 826 -6.07 8.35 -22.45
CA PRO A 826 -5.66 8.53 -23.85
C PRO A 826 -6.24 7.48 -24.79
N ALA A 827 -6.30 6.21 -24.35
CA ALA A 827 -6.83 5.09 -25.13
C ALA A 827 -8.31 5.24 -25.55
N ARG A 828 -9.08 6.12 -24.87
CA ARG A 828 -10.50 6.41 -25.14
C ARG A 828 -10.72 7.73 -25.87
N ASN A 829 -9.64 8.47 -26.15
CA ASN A 829 -9.68 9.81 -26.72
C ASN A 829 -8.66 9.96 -27.86
N ASN A 830 -8.49 8.91 -28.67
CA ASN A 830 -7.52 8.86 -29.76
C ASN A 830 -7.76 9.95 -30.84
N GLY A 831 -8.99 10.50 -30.91
CA GLY A 831 -9.32 11.59 -31.84
C GLY A 831 -8.83 12.98 -31.43
N ILE A 832 -8.27 13.16 -30.24
CA ILE A 832 -7.83 14.47 -29.72
C ILE A 832 -6.29 14.60 -29.85
N PRO A 833 -5.78 15.70 -30.42
CA PRO A 833 -4.33 15.93 -30.50
C PRO A 833 -3.74 16.19 -29.11
N SER A 834 -2.47 15.80 -28.90
CA SER A 834 -1.74 16.13 -27.67
C SER A 834 -1.30 17.60 -27.64
N PHE A 835 -0.95 18.14 -26.46
CA PHE A 835 -0.40 19.49 -26.32
C PHE A 835 0.89 19.69 -27.14
N GLU A 836 1.73 18.65 -27.26
CA GLU A 836 2.96 18.68 -28.07
C GLU A 836 2.64 18.74 -29.58
N GLN A 837 1.62 18.00 -30.03
CA GLN A 837 1.16 18.05 -31.41
C GLN A 837 0.58 19.42 -31.76
N LEU A 838 -0.17 20.04 -30.83
CA LEU A 838 -0.74 21.38 -31.00
C LEU A 838 0.34 22.47 -31.04
N ALA A 839 1.44 22.32 -30.29
CA ALA A 839 2.55 23.27 -30.31
C ALA A 839 3.30 23.31 -31.66
N ASN A 840 3.27 22.21 -32.42
CA ASN A 840 3.91 22.09 -33.73
C ASN A 840 2.99 22.51 -34.90
N ILE A 841 1.69 22.71 -34.66
CA ILE A 841 0.74 23.17 -35.66
C ILE A 841 0.80 24.70 -35.75
N SER A 842 0.89 25.23 -36.97
CA SER A 842 0.96 26.68 -37.18
C SER A 842 -0.31 27.38 -36.65
N ARG A 843 -0.17 28.57 -36.05
CA ARG A 843 -1.31 29.38 -35.54
C ARG A 843 -2.38 29.65 -36.62
N THR A 844 -2.04 29.50 -37.89
CA THR A 844 -2.87 29.76 -39.08
C THR A 844 -3.80 28.59 -39.44
N ASP A 845 -3.47 27.33 -39.10
CA ASP A 845 -4.32 26.15 -39.37
C ASP A 845 -5.47 25.98 -38.35
N LEU A 846 -5.44 26.78 -37.28
CA LEU A 846 -6.49 26.86 -36.26
C LEU A 846 -7.79 27.53 -36.77
N LEU A 847 -7.86 27.90 -38.05
CA LEU A 847 -9.06 28.44 -38.70
C LEU A 847 -9.99 27.34 -39.25
N SER A 848 -9.54 26.08 -39.34
CA SER A 848 -10.37 24.92 -39.72
C SER A 848 -10.78 24.08 -38.50
N LEU A 849 -11.31 24.72 -37.45
CA LEU A 849 -11.77 24.02 -36.24
C LEU A 849 -12.99 23.16 -36.56
N LYS A 850 -12.99 21.93 -36.03
CA LYS A 850 -14.12 21.00 -36.20
C LYS A 850 -15.21 21.32 -35.18
N ASP A 851 -16.45 20.96 -35.52
CA ASP A 851 -17.54 20.97 -34.55
C ASP A 851 -17.32 19.91 -33.46
N LEU A 852 -17.87 20.17 -32.26
CA LEU A 852 -17.76 19.26 -31.12
C LEU A 852 -18.27 17.85 -31.45
N ASN A 853 -19.34 17.75 -32.24
CA ASN A 853 -19.93 16.48 -32.65
C ASN A 853 -18.99 15.63 -33.52
N ALA A 854 -18.01 16.24 -34.19
CA ALA A 854 -17.02 15.50 -34.97
C ALA A 854 -16.09 14.65 -34.10
N PHE A 855 -16.00 14.96 -32.80
CA PHE A 855 -15.21 14.19 -31.84
C PHE A 855 -16.02 13.11 -31.11
N ALA A 856 -17.36 13.12 -31.21
CA ALA A 856 -18.24 12.24 -30.43
C ALA A 856 -18.06 10.74 -30.74
N SER A 857 -17.55 10.35 -31.91
CA SER A 857 -17.31 8.95 -32.25
C SER A 857 -15.92 8.44 -31.84
N ASN A 858 -14.95 9.34 -31.66
CA ASN A 858 -13.52 9.01 -31.50
C ASN A 858 -12.94 9.53 -30.18
N SER A 859 -13.75 10.21 -29.38
CA SER A 859 -13.42 10.70 -28.05
C SER A 859 -14.61 10.52 -27.11
N MET A 860 -14.37 9.79 -26.04
CA MET A 860 -15.34 9.60 -24.96
C MET A 860 -15.69 10.92 -24.26
N VAL A 861 -14.70 11.81 -24.06
CA VAL A 861 -14.96 13.15 -23.50
C VAL A 861 -15.73 14.01 -24.50
N GLY A 862 -15.41 13.93 -25.80
CA GLY A 862 -16.18 14.59 -26.87
C GLY A 862 -17.63 14.13 -26.91
N PHE A 863 -17.87 12.82 -26.80
CA PHE A 863 -19.21 12.23 -26.67
C PHE A 863 -19.94 12.81 -25.46
N LEU A 864 -19.31 12.78 -24.28
CA LEU A 864 -19.91 13.29 -23.05
C LEU A 864 -20.31 14.77 -23.17
N LEU A 865 -19.42 15.60 -23.72
CA LEU A 865 -19.64 17.04 -23.86
C LEU A 865 -20.66 17.38 -24.96
N SER A 866 -20.86 16.51 -25.95
CA SER A 866 -21.91 16.71 -26.97
C SER A 866 -23.34 16.56 -26.42
N HIS A 867 -23.51 15.86 -25.29
CA HIS A 867 -24.80 15.64 -24.64
C HIS A 867 -24.97 16.57 -23.45
N LYS A 868 -25.84 17.59 -23.57
CA LYS A 868 -26.01 18.64 -22.54
C LYS A 868 -26.33 18.09 -21.14
N ASN A 869 -27.14 17.04 -21.06
CA ASN A 869 -27.54 16.40 -19.80
C ASN A 869 -26.36 15.76 -19.05
N LEU A 870 -25.35 15.27 -19.78
CA LEU A 870 -24.12 14.72 -19.20
C LEU A 870 -23.07 15.80 -18.95
N ALA A 871 -22.93 16.75 -19.89
CA ALA A 871 -21.92 17.79 -19.85
C ALA A 871 -22.07 18.69 -18.61
N LEU A 872 -23.29 19.16 -18.31
CA LEU A 872 -23.50 20.13 -17.24
C LEU A 872 -23.07 19.61 -15.86
N PRO A 873 -23.54 18.43 -15.37
CA PRO A 873 -23.13 17.95 -14.05
C PRO A 873 -21.63 17.63 -13.98
N VAL A 874 -21.04 17.09 -15.05
CA VAL A 874 -19.62 16.72 -15.08
C VAL A 874 -18.71 17.94 -15.06
N LEU A 875 -19.05 18.99 -15.82
CA LEU A 875 -18.32 20.25 -15.80
C LEU A 875 -18.45 20.95 -14.44
N GLN A 876 -19.63 20.87 -13.80
CA GLN A 876 -19.82 21.38 -12.44
C GLN A 876 -18.98 20.63 -11.40
N ILE A 877 -18.99 19.29 -11.41
CA ILE A 877 -18.12 18.48 -10.54
C ILE A 877 -16.65 18.85 -10.77
N SER A 878 -16.24 18.99 -12.04
CA SER A 878 -14.85 19.32 -12.39
C SER A 878 -14.43 20.68 -11.85
N LYS A 879 -15.32 21.67 -11.90
CA LYS A 879 -15.08 23.01 -11.34
C LYS A 879 -15.06 22.99 -9.81
N GLU A 880 -16.05 22.37 -9.18
CA GLU A 880 -16.23 22.34 -7.73
C GLU A 880 -15.13 21.52 -7.03
N ALA A 881 -14.59 20.49 -7.69
CA ALA A 881 -13.50 19.66 -7.15
C ALA A 881 -12.25 20.46 -6.75
N PHE A 882 -11.94 21.56 -7.44
CA PHE A 882 -10.83 22.44 -7.06
C PHE A 882 -11.08 23.27 -5.80
N THR A 883 -12.32 23.31 -5.30
CA THR A 883 -12.70 23.97 -4.05
C THR A 883 -12.72 23.02 -2.86
N TRP A 884 -12.71 21.71 -3.11
CA TRP A 884 -12.76 20.68 -2.08
C TRP A 884 -11.34 20.40 -1.56
N THR A 885 -11.19 20.22 -0.24
CA THR A 885 -9.89 20.05 0.42
C THR A 885 -9.35 18.61 0.30
N ASP A 886 -9.35 18.04 -0.91
CA ASP A 886 -8.94 16.65 -1.19
C ASP A 886 -8.00 16.51 -2.39
N GLY A 887 -6.69 16.58 -2.15
CA GLY A 887 -5.66 16.54 -3.20
C GLY A 887 -5.69 15.29 -4.10
N ASP A 888 -6.11 14.14 -3.57
CA ASP A 888 -6.27 12.90 -4.35
C ASP A 888 -7.36 13.03 -5.43
N SER A 889 -8.49 13.65 -5.09
CA SER A 889 -9.58 13.92 -6.04
C SER A 889 -9.15 14.92 -7.11
N VAL A 890 -8.44 15.98 -6.70
CA VAL A 890 -7.94 17.01 -7.62
C VAL A 890 -6.91 16.44 -8.60
N SER A 891 -6.02 15.54 -8.16
CA SER A 891 -5.10 14.83 -9.05
C SER A 891 -5.82 14.08 -10.17
N LYS A 892 -6.91 13.37 -9.83
CA LYS A 892 -7.70 12.59 -10.78
C LYS A 892 -8.51 13.47 -11.72
N VAL A 893 -9.13 14.55 -11.23
CA VAL A 893 -9.97 15.43 -12.06
C VAL A 893 -9.12 16.33 -12.98
N ALA A 894 -7.87 16.63 -12.60
CA ALA A 894 -6.95 17.41 -13.41
C ALA A 894 -6.66 16.75 -14.78
N SER A 895 -6.57 15.41 -14.82
CA SER A 895 -6.39 14.69 -16.10
C SER A 895 -7.60 14.87 -17.03
N PHE A 896 -8.81 14.83 -16.46
CA PHE A 896 -10.05 15.12 -17.19
C PHE A 896 -10.09 16.56 -17.69
N CYS A 897 -9.75 17.53 -16.84
CA CYS A 897 -9.69 18.94 -17.21
C CYS A 897 -8.68 19.20 -18.33
N GLY A 898 -7.53 18.50 -18.34
CA GLY A 898 -6.56 18.57 -19.44
C GLY A 898 -7.16 18.18 -20.79
N VAL A 899 -7.96 17.11 -20.83
CA VAL A 899 -8.65 16.69 -22.07
C VAL A 899 -9.75 17.68 -22.47
N VAL A 900 -10.51 18.21 -21.50
CA VAL A 900 -11.51 19.26 -21.75
C VAL A 900 -10.87 20.51 -22.37
N ILE A 901 -9.71 20.93 -21.87
CA ILE A 901 -8.93 22.05 -22.42
C ILE A 901 -8.50 21.75 -23.85
N LEU A 902 -7.94 20.57 -24.14
CA LEU A 902 -7.56 20.17 -25.50
C LEU A 902 -8.75 20.19 -26.47
N LEU A 903 -9.91 19.72 -26.02
CA LEU A 903 -11.17 19.74 -26.79
C LEU A 903 -11.64 21.18 -27.06
N ALA A 904 -11.56 22.06 -26.06
CA ALA A 904 -11.90 23.47 -26.20
C ALA A 904 -10.95 24.21 -27.17
N ILE A 905 -9.66 23.82 -27.23
CA ILE A 905 -8.69 24.38 -28.19
C ILE A 905 -9.00 23.91 -29.62
N SER A 906 -9.41 22.65 -29.75
CA SER A 906 -9.60 21.94 -31.03
C SER A 906 -10.98 22.13 -31.67
N THR A 907 -11.94 22.73 -30.96
CA THR A 907 -13.32 22.92 -31.41
C THR A 907 -13.71 24.39 -31.52
N ASN A 908 -14.72 24.70 -32.34
CA ASN A 908 -15.31 26.04 -32.40
C ASN A 908 -16.49 26.23 -31.41
N ASN A 909 -16.64 25.35 -30.40
CA ASN A 909 -17.74 25.42 -29.46
C ASN A 909 -17.56 26.62 -28.49
N VAL A 910 -18.48 27.58 -28.53
CA VAL A 910 -18.41 28.81 -27.73
C VAL A 910 -18.68 28.55 -26.26
N GLU A 911 -19.71 27.77 -25.92
CA GLU A 911 -20.07 27.43 -24.52
C GLU A 911 -18.88 26.76 -23.78
N LEU A 912 -18.22 25.81 -24.45
CA LEU A 912 -17.07 25.10 -23.90
C LEU A 912 -15.84 26.02 -23.75
N ARG A 913 -15.61 26.91 -24.72
CA ARG A 913 -14.53 27.91 -24.67
C ARG A 913 -14.73 28.86 -23.49
N GLU A 914 -15.93 29.40 -23.32
CA GLU A 914 -16.27 30.29 -22.21
C GLU A 914 -16.10 29.59 -20.86
N PHE A 915 -16.58 28.35 -20.73
CA PHE A 915 -16.37 27.56 -19.51
C PHE A 915 -14.88 27.38 -19.19
N VAL A 916 -14.06 27.01 -20.18
CA VAL A 916 -12.61 26.80 -19.96
C VAL A 916 -11.88 28.10 -19.64
N ALA A 917 -12.13 29.15 -20.41
CA ALA A 917 -11.46 30.44 -20.28
C ALA A 917 -11.85 31.20 -18.99
N LYS A 918 -13.07 30.98 -18.49
CA LYS A 918 -13.61 31.65 -17.30
C LYS A 918 -13.64 30.75 -16.07
N ASP A 919 -14.55 29.78 -16.07
CA ASP A 919 -14.95 29.03 -14.88
C ASP A 919 -13.87 28.04 -14.44
N LEU A 920 -13.33 27.27 -15.38
CA LEU A 920 -12.27 26.30 -15.11
C LEU A 920 -10.96 27.01 -14.77
N PHE A 921 -10.61 28.07 -15.51
CA PHE A 921 -9.39 28.85 -15.24
C PHE A 921 -9.41 29.46 -13.85
N TYR A 922 -10.52 30.09 -13.46
CA TYR A 922 -10.69 30.61 -12.10
C TYR A 922 -10.63 29.49 -11.04
N ALA A 923 -11.31 28.36 -11.28
CA ALA A 923 -11.30 27.23 -10.35
C ALA A 923 -9.90 26.63 -10.14
N LEU A 924 -9.09 26.49 -11.20
CA LEU A 924 -7.70 26.03 -11.11
C LEU A 924 -6.84 26.99 -10.26
N ILE A 925 -7.01 28.30 -10.43
CA ILE A 925 -6.31 29.31 -9.62
C ILE A 925 -6.73 29.21 -8.14
N GLN A 926 -8.02 29.02 -7.85
CA GLN A 926 -8.49 28.78 -6.48
C GLN A 926 -7.95 27.47 -5.91
N GLY A 927 -7.89 26.40 -6.71
CA GLY A 927 -7.34 25.12 -6.28
C GLY A 927 -5.86 25.20 -5.92
N LEU A 928 -5.10 26.06 -6.58
CA LEU A 928 -3.69 26.35 -6.22
C LEU A 928 -3.55 27.02 -4.84
N ALA A 929 -4.60 27.62 -4.29
CA ALA A 929 -4.61 28.22 -2.96
C ALA A 929 -4.70 27.20 -1.83
N LEU A 930 -5.18 25.99 -2.10
CA LEU A 930 -5.41 24.97 -1.09
C LEU A 930 -4.12 24.20 -0.77
N GLU A 931 -3.77 24.12 0.52
CA GLU A 931 -2.61 23.35 1.00
C GLU A 931 -2.68 21.87 0.61
N SER A 932 -3.88 21.28 0.61
CA SER A 932 -4.10 19.90 0.18
C SER A 932 -3.64 19.61 -1.26
N ASN A 933 -3.50 20.65 -2.10
CA ASN A 933 -3.09 20.54 -3.50
C ASN A 933 -1.58 20.84 -3.71
N ALA A 934 -0.81 21.00 -2.62
CA ALA A 934 0.61 21.34 -2.71
C ALA A 934 1.38 20.37 -3.61
N ILE A 935 1.14 19.05 -3.51
CA ILE A 935 1.84 18.02 -4.30
C ILE A 935 1.58 18.17 -5.81
N ILE A 936 0.35 18.50 -6.21
CA ILE A 936 -0.10 18.54 -7.61
C ILE A 936 -0.04 19.94 -8.24
N SER A 937 0.37 20.95 -7.49
CA SER A 937 0.35 22.35 -7.95
C SER A 937 1.18 22.60 -9.23
N SER A 938 2.20 21.79 -9.52
CA SER A 938 2.96 21.84 -10.79
C SER A 938 2.10 21.48 -12.00
N ASP A 939 1.20 20.52 -11.85
CA ASP A 939 0.29 20.06 -12.91
C ASP A 939 -0.82 21.08 -13.11
N LEU A 940 -1.40 21.60 -12.02
CA LEU A 940 -2.40 22.68 -12.06
C LEU A 940 -1.84 23.96 -12.71
N LEU A 941 -0.62 24.37 -12.35
CA LEU A 941 0.09 25.47 -13.03
C LEU A 941 0.32 25.18 -14.51
N GLY A 942 0.55 23.92 -14.86
CA GLY A 942 0.60 23.48 -16.26
C GLY A 942 -0.72 23.74 -16.98
N LEU A 943 -1.85 23.32 -16.41
CA LEU A 943 -3.16 23.57 -17.01
C LEU A 943 -3.49 25.07 -17.12
N CYS A 944 -3.19 25.87 -16.09
CA CYS A 944 -3.35 27.32 -16.14
C CYS A 944 -2.51 27.96 -17.27
N ARG A 945 -1.27 27.49 -17.46
CA ARG A 945 -0.41 27.93 -18.58
C ARG A 945 -1.06 27.60 -19.93
N GLU A 946 -1.54 26.38 -20.12
CA GLU A 946 -2.18 26.00 -21.40
C GLU A 946 -3.40 26.88 -21.69
N ILE A 947 -4.25 27.11 -20.69
CA ILE A 947 -5.42 27.98 -20.87
C ILE A 947 -4.99 29.39 -21.27
N PHE A 948 -4.02 29.98 -20.57
CA PHE A 948 -3.59 31.34 -20.86
C PHE A 948 -2.94 31.47 -22.25
N LEU A 949 -2.10 30.53 -22.67
CA LEU A 949 -1.39 30.61 -23.96
C LEU A 949 -2.32 30.40 -25.17
N TYR A 950 -3.29 29.49 -25.08
CA TYR A 950 -4.14 29.16 -26.22
C TYR A 950 -5.42 30.01 -26.31
N PHE A 951 -5.93 30.54 -25.19
CA PHE A 951 -7.19 31.28 -25.19
C PHE A 951 -7.04 32.80 -25.06
N SER A 952 -5.97 33.35 -24.49
CA SER A 952 -5.85 34.80 -24.33
C SER A 952 -5.93 35.56 -25.65
N ASP A 953 -5.40 35.03 -26.76
CA ASP A 953 -5.50 35.69 -28.07
C ASP A 953 -6.91 35.59 -28.69
N ARG A 954 -7.73 34.61 -28.27
CA ARG A 954 -9.07 34.32 -28.81
C ARG A 954 -10.21 34.85 -27.97
N ASP A 955 -9.98 35.05 -26.69
CA ASP A 955 -10.98 35.39 -25.69
C ASP A 955 -10.35 36.36 -24.67
N PRO A 956 -10.96 37.53 -24.39
CA PRO A 956 -10.46 38.45 -23.38
C PRO A 956 -10.62 37.92 -21.94
N THR A 957 -11.43 36.88 -21.73
CA THR A 957 -11.84 36.40 -20.40
C THR A 957 -10.68 35.92 -19.52
N PRO A 958 -9.66 35.19 -20.00
CA PRO A 958 -8.51 34.81 -19.16
C PRO A 958 -7.79 36.03 -18.59
N ARG A 959 -7.67 37.13 -19.35
CA ARG A 959 -7.11 38.39 -18.85
C ARG A 959 -8.00 39.00 -17.78
N GLN A 960 -9.31 39.00 -17.98
CA GLN A 960 -10.27 39.51 -16.99
C GLN A 960 -10.23 38.70 -15.69
N VAL A 961 -10.07 37.37 -15.77
CA VAL A 961 -9.90 36.51 -14.59
C VAL A 961 -8.64 36.88 -13.82
N LEU A 962 -7.51 37.09 -14.50
CA LEU A 962 -6.28 37.54 -13.82
C LEU A 962 -6.43 38.93 -13.20
N LEU A 963 -7.05 39.88 -13.90
CA LEU A 963 -7.33 41.22 -13.37
C LEU A 963 -8.33 41.23 -12.21
N SER A 964 -9.14 40.17 -12.06
CA SER A 964 -10.05 40.03 -10.91
C SER A 964 -9.35 39.66 -9.61
N LEU A 965 -8.07 39.29 -9.67
CA LEU A 965 -7.28 38.95 -8.49
C LEU A 965 -6.87 40.24 -7.74
N PRO A 966 -6.90 40.22 -6.39
CA PRO A 966 -6.89 41.43 -5.57
C PRO A 966 -5.61 42.28 -5.65
N CYS A 967 -4.48 41.73 -6.11
CA CYS A 967 -3.19 42.42 -6.12
C CYS A 967 -2.53 42.52 -7.52
N ILE A 968 -3.28 42.33 -8.62
CA ILE A 968 -2.75 42.52 -9.98
C ILE A 968 -3.16 43.89 -10.52
N SER A 969 -2.19 44.70 -10.96
CA SER A 969 -2.48 45.87 -11.78
C SER A 969 -2.47 45.54 -13.29
N PRO A 970 -3.13 46.34 -14.14
CA PRO A 970 -3.03 46.19 -15.59
C PRO A 970 -1.59 46.26 -16.12
N VAL A 971 -0.70 46.99 -15.44
CA VAL A 971 0.72 47.11 -15.79
C VAL A 971 1.46 45.81 -15.52
N ASP A 972 1.17 45.16 -14.39
CA ASP A 972 1.78 43.87 -14.04
C ASP A 972 1.38 42.78 -15.04
N LEU A 973 0.12 42.78 -15.50
CA LEU A 973 -0.34 41.85 -16.51
C LEU A 973 0.38 42.05 -17.85
N LEU A 974 0.57 43.29 -18.30
CA LEU A 974 1.32 43.59 -19.53
C LEU A 974 2.78 43.14 -19.42
N ALA A 975 3.43 43.36 -18.27
CA ALA A 975 4.79 42.90 -18.03
C ALA A 975 4.89 41.36 -18.05
N PHE A 976 3.89 40.67 -17.48
CA PHE A 976 3.79 39.22 -17.52
C PHE A 976 3.58 38.68 -18.95
N GLU A 977 2.72 39.32 -19.75
CA GLU A 977 2.49 38.96 -21.16
C GLU A 977 3.74 39.13 -22.02
N ASP A 978 4.47 40.23 -21.84
CA ASP A 978 5.75 40.46 -22.51
C ASP A 978 6.79 39.39 -22.11
N ALA A 979 6.89 39.07 -20.82
CA ALA A 979 7.79 38.04 -20.32
C ALA A 979 7.45 36.63 -20.87
N ILE A 980 6.18 36.22 -20.83
CA ILE A 980 5.77 34.88 -21.26
C ILE A 980 5.90 34.70 -22.77
N SER A 981 5.70 35.76 -23.56
CA SER A 981 5.86 35.73 -25.02
C SER A 981 7.31 35.55 -25.47
N LYS A 982 8.28 36.05 -24.68
CA LYS A 982 9.72 35.95 -24.94
C LYS A 982 10.33 34.63 -24.49
N THR A 983 9.68 33.92 -23.59
CA THR A 983 10.17 32.64 -23.06
C THR A 983 9.64 31.48 -23.90
N SER A 984 10.52 30.63 -24.44
CA SER A 984 10.13 29.42 -25.18
C SER A 984 10.01 28.16 -24.31
N SER A 985 10.71 28.13 -23.17
CA SER A 985 10.73 26.99 -22.25
C SER A 985 9.42 26.88 -21.45
N ALA A 986 8.70 25.76 -21.59
CA ALA A 986 7.47 25.50 -20.84
C ALA A 986 7.70 25.52 -19.32
N LYS A 987 8.87 25.07 -18.86
CA LYS A 987 9.24 25.09 -17.43
C LYS A 987 9.39 26.51 -16.90
N GLU A 988 10.03 27.38 -17.67
CA GLU A 988 10.22 28.79 -17.31
C GLU A 988 8.90 29.56 -17.39
N GLN A 989 8.06 29.30 -18.39
CA GLN A 989 6.72 29.89 -18.47
C GLN A 989 5.84 29.51 -17.26
N LYS A 990 5.88 28.24 -16.81
CA LYS A 990 5.22 27.83 -15.55
C LYS A 990 5.77 28.59 -14.35
N GLN A 991 7.08 28.83 -14.31
CA GLN A 991 7.72 29.58 -13.23
C GLN A 991 7.32 31.07 -13.25
N LEU A 992 7.23 31.69 -14.42
CA LEU A 992 6.73 33.07 -14.57
C LEU A 992 5.28 33.17 -14.10
N LEU A 993 4.42 32.25 -14.52
CA LEU A 993 3.02 32.21 -14.10
C LEU A 993 2.91 32.01 -12.59
N ARG A 994 3.74 31.13 -12.02
CA ARG A 994 3.81 30.94 -10.56
C ARG A 994 4.19 32.24 -9.84
N SER A 995 5.25 32.91 -10.28
CA SER A 995 5.69 34.18 -9.70
C SER A 995 4.61 35.26 -9.80
N PHE A 996 3.94 35.33 -10.94
CA PHE A 996 2.84 36.28 -11.17
C PHE A 996 1.65 36.01 -10.25
N LEU A 997 1.20 34.76 -10.15
CA LEU A 997 0.10 34.38 -9.26
C LEU A 997 0.46 34.61 -7.77
N MET A 998 1.71 34.37 -7.37
CA MET A 998 2.17 34.69 -6.01
C MET A 998 2.06 36.18 -5.68
N LEU A 999 2.34 37.06 -6.65
CA LEU A 999 2.13 38.51 -6.50
C LEU A 999 0.63 38.84 -6.39
N ALA A 1000 -0.21 38.14 -7.15
CA ALA A 1000 -1.62 38.44 -7.35
C ALA A 1000 -2.56 38.28 -6.14
N THR A 1001 -2.19 37.44 -5.18
CA THR A 1001 -3.10 36.99 -4.11
C THR A 1001 -2.55 37.17 -2.69
N GLY A 1002 -1.35 37.73 -2.54
CA GLY A 1002 -0.67 37.89 -1.25
C GLY A 1002 -0.60 36.59 -0.45
N ASN A 1003 -1.03 36.62 0.82
CA ASN A 1003 -0.95 35.50 1.77
C ASN A 1003 -1.85 34.28 1.45
N LYS A 1004 -2.76 34.35 0.46
CA LYS A 1004 -3.72 33.26 0.19
C LYS A 1004 -3.15 32.12 -0.66
N LEU A 1005 -2.04 32.32 -1.40
CA LEU A 1005 -1.33 31.27 -2.14
C LEU A 1005 -0.08 30.75 -1.40
N LYS A 1006 -0.04 30.80 -0.07
CA LYS A 1006 1.07 30.28 0.76
C LYS A 1006 1.40 28.81 0.44
N ALA A 1007 0.41 28.00 0.07
CA ALA A 1007 0.58 26.61 -0.38
C ALA A 1007 1.52 26.48 -1.60
N ILE A 1008 1.52 27.46 -2.52
CA ILE A 1008 2.44 27.51 -3.65
C ILE A 1008 3.86 27.91 -3.20
N ALA A 1009 4.03 28.72 -2.14
CA ALA A 1009 5.35 29.07 -1.63
C ALA A 1009 6.06 27.89 -0.95
N GLN A 1010 5.31 27.09 -0.16
CA GLN A 1010 5.82 25.94 0.61
C GLN A 1010 6.56 24.89 -0.24
N GLN A 1011 6.18 24.73 -1.51
CA GLN A 1011 6.77 23.74 -2.41
C GLN A 1011 8.27 23.97 -2.76
N LYS A 1012 8.82 25.18 -2.59
CA LYS A 1012 10.27 25.41 -2.83
C LYS A 1012 11.15 25.10 -1.60
N SER A 1013 10.56 24.72 -0.47
CA SER A 1013 11.29 24.40 0.75
C SER A 1013 10.75 23.21 1.53
N THR A 1014 9.95 22.33 0.91
CA THR A 1014 9.67 21.00 1.46
C THR A 1014 10.60 19.96 0.83
N ASN A 1015 11.92 20.18 0.93
CA ASN A 1015 12.66 19.17 1.66
C ASN A 1015 12.16 19.33 3.11
N VAL A 1016 10.98 18.78 3.41
CA VAL A 1016 10.73 18.38 4.79
C VAL A 1016 11.93 17.52 5.07
N ILE A 1017 12.76 17.99 6.00
CA ILE A 1017 13.84 17.27 6.62
C ILE A 1017 13.23 15.92 7.00
N SER A 1018 13.37 14.93 6.11
CA SER A 1018 12.79 13.60 6.25
C SER A 1018 13.65 12.73 7.15
N ASN A 1019 14.46 13.37 8.00
CA ASN A 1019 15.49 12.76 8.82
C ASN A 1019 15.17 12.84 10.32
N VAL A 1020 13.96 13.33 10.67
CA VAL A 1020 13.41 13.22 12.02
C VAL A 1020 12.52 11.99 12.09
N SER A 1021 13.10 10.89 12.56
CA SER A 1021 12.34 9.93 13.37
C SER A 1021 11.80 10.72 14.57
N ALA A 1022 10.54 11.16 14.52
CA ALA A 1022 9.89 11.78 15.66
C ALA A 1022 9.72 10.73 16.77
N ARG A 1023 10.71 10.59 17.65
CA ARG A 1023 10.56 9.95 18.96
C ARG A 1023 10.19 11.07 19.92
N PRO A 1024 8.94 11.15 20.43
CA PRO A 1024 8.69 11.97 21.60
C PRO A 1024 9.49 11.34 22.75
N ARG A 1025 10.26 12.14 23.49
CA ARG A 1025 10.89 11.71 24.75
C ARG A 1025 9.81 11.03 25.60
N ARG A 1026 10.06 9.79 26.06
CA ARG A 1026 9.19 9.10 27.01
C ARG A 1026 9.10 9.95 28.28
N SER A 1027 8.03 10.71 28.45
CA SER A 1027 7.61 11.24 29.75
C SER A 1027 6.56 10.29 30.32
N THR A 1028 7.01 9.18 30.89
CA THR A 1028 6.17 8.30 31.71
C THR A 1028 6.68 8.34 33.13
N SER A 1029 6.28 9.37 33.90
CA SER A 1029 6.18 9.24 35.35
C SER A 1029 4.69 9.14 35.68
N SER A 1030 4.28 7.95 36.14
CA SER A 1030 3.00 7.80 36.84
C SER A 1030 3.14 8.41 38.24
N PRO A 1031 2.10 9.07 38.80
CA PRO A 1031 2.20 9.69 40.11
C PRO A 1031 2.02 8.62 41.20
N GLY A 1032 3.13 8.10 41.73
CA GLY A 1032 3.21 7.41 43.03
C GLY A 1032 3.58 8.40 44.15
N PRO A 1033 3.27 8.11 45.42
CA PRO A 1033 3.22 9.13 46.47
C PRO A 1033 4.61 9.63 46.87
N SER A 1034 4.72 10.95 46.91
CA SER A 1034 5.78 11.79 47.46
C SER A 1034 6.76 11.12 48.43
N VAL A 1035 7.98 10.91 47.94
CA VAL A 1035 9.22 11.01 48.72
C VAL A 1035 10.12 11.94 47.91
N GLU A 1036 10.62 13.00 48.54
CA GLU A 1036 11.55 13.96 47.94
C GLU A 1036 12.84 13.22 47.51
N GLU A 1037 12.97 12.92 46.22
CA GLU A 1037 14.22 12.48 45.62
C GLU A 1037 14.85 13.68 44.90
N ASP A 1038 15.97 14.15 45.47
CA ASP A 1038 16.91 15.09 44.86
C ASP A 1038 17.35 14.59 43.47
N ASP A 1039 17.25 15.45 42.46
CA ASP A 1039 17.88 15.31 41.14
C ASP A 1039 19.41 15.28 41.29
N THR A 1040 19.93 14.14 41.72
CA THR A 1040 21.36 13.83 41.77
C THR A 1040 21.83 13.46 40.37
N VAL A 1041 22.56 14.39 39.75
CA VAL A 1041 23.45 14.11 38.62
C VAL A 1041 24.46 13.08 39.11
N GLY A 1042 24.32 11.83 38.67
CA GLY A 1042 25.18 10.72 39.05
C GLY A 1042 26.58 10.84 38.45
N LEU A 1043 27.41 11.73 38.99
CA LEU A 1043 28.85 11.85 38.70
C LEU A 1043 29.69 10.69 39.31
N ALA A 1044 29.07 9.54 39.58
CA ALA A 1044 29.68 8.43 40.34
C ALA A 1044 30.32 7.33 39.48
N ALA A 1045 30.35 7.45 38.15
CA ALA A 1045 30.90 6.43 37.25
C ALA A 1045 32.17 6.91 36.51
N ILE A 1046 33.12 7.49 37.25
CA ILE A 1046 34.46 7.81 36.74
C ILE A 1046 35.50 7.23 37.69
N THR A 1047 35.67 5.90 37.61
CA THR A 1047 36.91 5.16 37.92
C THR A 1047 37.02 3.99 36.97
#